data_AF-A0A7W1FF06-F1
#
_entry.id   AF-A0A7W1FF06-F1
#
_cell.length_a   1.000
_cell.length_b   1.000
_cell.length_c   1.000
_cell.angle_alpha   90.00
_cell.angle_beta   90.00
_cell.angle_gamma   90.00
#
_symmetry.space_group_name_H-M   'P 1'
#
loop_
_entity.id
_entity.type
_entity.pdbx_description
1 polymer ?
#
loop_
_entity_poly.entity_id
_entity_poly.type
_entity_poly.pdbx_seq_one_letter_code
_entity_poly.pdbx_strand_id
1 'polypeptide(L)'
;MKLYKVFSKIVLLCLVLFFTLTTVSAKDEWVKIRSKNFQLVGNAAEKDIRRVAVKLEQFRETFRQIFTKVNFSSPIPTNVIVFKNDRSFRDFKPVGDDGKRTDWVAGYFLGGEDVNYIVLSTEGEKSSTYRTIFHEYIHYLVDNDIGRSNVPPWFNEGLAEYYEMFEIENDQKVTLGGLNQNHLLLLQQNKLIPFETFFNVDNYSLQRQGHNSAGLFYAQAWALMHYLMQGNNGARSQQLNKFTILVLNGKTPKEAFTEAFQTDYATMERELKKYVEQRNFRINIATFKEKLNFDGEMQSAPVTESEAKAVLGDLLYHSDRFTEAAALLEEALKLDADSSLANVSLGLVKMRQNKFEEAKKYLEKAVKLDDKNYLAHYQYAYVLSREGMTEYGFASGYEVEQTRKMRESLKKAIALNPNFAESYNLYAFISYVRNEEIDEAIGYLAKAIKLAPGNQWYLMRVAELYLRKEDFSNARKIAQKVFQTAPDDRLRLYASNTINQINSYQAQLENIKNFRPRQETYVTDKPLTEEEIARLNEQAMLEGINQILRKPKSDEKRVLGYLSKIECVSKGIEYSIKVDNQLLKLESEDFNSLFLMSYAQDMPSGEFGCGTLKKEMFAVITFRPTANAKTKAGDIISIEFVPKNFKFLK
;
A
#
# COMPACT_ATOMS: atom_id res chain seq x y z
N MET A 1 80.73 11.36 -21.12
CA MET A 1 79.79 11.64 -22.23
C MET A 1 79.06 10.34 -22.59
N LYS A 2 77.75 10.42 -22.89
CA LYS A 2 76.82 9.39 -23.43
C LYS A 2 77.37 8.04 -23.97
N LEU A 3 76.62 6.96 -23.63
CA LEU A 3 76.37 5.72 -24.44
C LEU A 3 77.63 4.85 -24.74
N TYR A 4 77.63 3.56 -25.15
CA TYR A 4 76.69 2.44 -25.36
C TYR A 4 77.57 1.14 -25.49
N LYS A 5 77.17 -0.14 -25.43
CA LYS A 5 75.95 -0.93 -25.08
C LYS A 5 76.39 -2.43 -25.03
N VAL A 6 75.48 -3.38 -25.28
CA VAL A 6 75.68 -4.73 -25.91
C VAL A 6 75.87 -5.99 -25.00
N PHE A 7 74.78 -6.78 -24.93
CA PHE A 7 74.64 -8.26 -24.88
C PHE A 7 75.43 -9.07 -23.82
N SER A 8 74.78 -9.69 -22.83
CA SER A 8 73.84 -10.84 -22.88
C SER A 8 74.53 -12.21 -22.78
N LYS A 9 74.62 -12.74 -21.55
CA LYS A 9 74.70 -14.18 -21.20
C LYS A 9 74.72 -14.38 -19.67
N ILE A 10 73.59 -14.16 -18.99
CA ILE A 10 73.31 -14.77 -17.67
C ILE A 10 71.87 -15.28 -17.69
N VAL A 11 71.71 -16.53 -18.12
CA VAL A 11 70.56 -17.37 -17.78
C VAL A 11 71.03 -18.29 -16.64
N LEU A 12 70.09 -18.72 -15.79
CA LEU A 12 70.26 -19.80 -14.80
C LEU A 12 70.85 -19.43 -13.40
N LEU A 13 70.26 -18.46 -12.68
CA LEU A 13 70.02 -18.64 -11.22
C LEU A 13 68.96 -17.69 -10.59
N CYS A 14 67.73 -17.69 -11.10
CA CYS A 14 66.57 -17.15 -10.36
C CYS A 14 65.51 -18.24 -10.21
N LEU A 15 65.59 -18.98 -9.10
CA LEU A 15 64.53 -19.87 -8.64
C LEU A 15 63.33 -19.00 -8.24
N VAL A 16 62.39 -18.82 -9.17
CA VAL A 16 61.15 -18.11 -8.90
C VAL A 16 60.29 -19.00 -8.00
N LEU A 17 60.28 -18.68 -6.71
CA LEU A 17 59.24 -19.10 -5.78
C LEU A 17 57.91 -18.48 -6.23
N PHE A 18 57.24 -19.17 -7.17
CA PHE A 18 55.82 -18.96 -7.47
C PHE A 18 55.00 -19.44 -6.27
N PHE A 19 55.01 -18.65 -5.18
CA PHE A 19 53.91 -18.67 -4.24
C PHE A 19 52.68 -18.18 -5.01
N THR A 20 51.84 -19.12 -5.42
CA THR A 20 50.45 -18.81 -5.77
C THR A 20 49.77 -18.32 -4.51
N LEU A 21 49.81 -17.00 -4.30
CA LEU A 21 48.91 -16.30 -3.39
C LEU A 21 47.49 -16.51 -3.92
N THR A 22 46.90 -17.64 -3.55
CA THR A 22 45.45 -17.77 -3.52
C THR A 22 44.97 -16.69 -2.55
N THR A 23 44.51 -15.58 -3.11
CA THR A 23 43.74 -14.59 -2.36
C THR A 23 42.42 -15.25 -1.99
N VAL A 24 42.45 -16.05 -0.93
CA VAL A 24 41.24 -16.41 -0.18
C VAL A 24 40.67 -15.06 0.24
N SER A 25 39.61 -14.63 -0.46
CA SER A 25 38.86 -13.46 -0.02
C SER A 25 38.43 -13.76 1.40
N ALA A 26 38.91 -12.97 2.37
CA ALA A 26 38.45 -13.08 3.74
C ALA A 26 36.92 -13.01 3.69
N LYS A 27 36.28 -14.01 4.30
CA LYS A 27 34.82 -14.10 4.34
C LYS A 27 34.31 -12.89 5.10
N ASP A 28 33.26 -12.25 4.57
CA ASP A 28 32.69 -11.08 5.21
C ASP A 28 32.20 -11.44 6.62
N GLU A 29 32.76 -10.76 7.64
CA GLU A 29 32.27 -10.82 9.01
C GLU A 29 30.99 -9.98 9.11
N TRP A 30 29.90 -10.61 9.57
CA TRP A 30 28.63 -9.94 9.79
C TRP A 30 28.41 -9.71 11.28
N VAL A 31 27.82 -8.56 11.61
CA VAL A 31 27.50 -8.16 12.99
C VAL A 31 26.05 -7.70 13.05
N LYS A 32 25.37 -8.03 14.15
CA LYS A 32 24.05 -7.50 14.50
C LYS A 32 24.19 -6.56 15.68
N ILE A 33 23.56 -5.39 15.59
CA ILE A 33 23.51 -4.40 16.65
C ILE A 33 22.06 -4.08 16.93
N ARG A 34 21.66 -4.14 18.20
CA ARG A 34 20.33 -3.70 18.64
C ARG A 34 20.43 -2.35 19.34
N SER A 35 19.68 -1.37 18.85
CA SER A 35 19.43 -0.10 19.53
C SER A 35 18.03 -0.09 20.15
N LYS A 36 17.57 1.07 20.61
CA LYS A 36 16.27 1.24 21.28
C LYS A 36 15.09 1.02 20.33
N ASN A 37 15.20 1.51 19.10
CA ASN A 37 14.13 1.51 18.09
C ASN A 37 14.48 0.70 16.82
N PHE A 38 15.74 0.30 16.62
CA PHE A 38 16.22 -0.35 15.39
C PHE A 38 16.98 -1.65 15.66
N GLN A 39 16.85 -2.60 14.73
CA GLN A 39 17.69 -3.79 14.67
C GLN A 39 18.57 -3.71 13.42
N LEU A 40 19.88 -3.55 13.62
CA LEU A 40 20.85 -3.39 12.54
C LEU A 40 21.60 -4.71 12.29
N VAL A 41 21.86 -5.03 11.02
CA VAL A 41 22.64 -6.20 10.57
C VAL A 41 23.51 -5.78 9.39
N GLY A 42 24.80 -6.11 9.38
CA GLY A 42 25.68 -5.64 8.32
C GLY A 42 27.04 -6.31 8.26
N ASN A 43 27.70 -6.18 7.09
CA ASN A 43 29.12 -6.53 6.88
C ASN A 43 30.05 -5.31 6.96
N ALA A 44 29.52 -4.13 7.29
CA ALA A 44 30.32 -2.98 7.70
C ALA A 44 31.00 -3.24 9.05
N ALA A 45 32.09 -2.51 9.33
CA ALA A 45 32.76 -2.63 10.63
C ALA A 45 31.80 -2.18 11.75
N GLU A 46 31.84 -2.83 12.92
CA GLU A 46 30.89 -2.58 14.01
C GLU A 46 30.77 -1.09 14.36
N LYS A 47 31.90 -0.36 14.39
CA LYS A 47 31.95 1.09 14.64
C LYS A 47 31.09 1.92 13.67
N ASP A 48 30.96 1.49 12.42
CA ASP A 48 30.24 2.21 11.38
C ASP A 48 28.75 1.82 11.44
N ILE A 49 28.42 0.57 11.74
CA ILE A 49 27.04 0.15 12.06
C ILE A 49 26.51 0.89 13.32
N ARG A 50 27.35 1.07 14.36
CA ARG A 50 27.01 1.91 15.53
C ARG A 50 26.76 3.36 15.14
N ARG A 51 27.57 3.96 14.26
CA ARG A 51 27.34 5.32 13.75
C ARG A 51 25.99 5.46 13.07
N VAL A 52 25.62 4.51 12.20
CA VAL A 52 24.30 4.46 11.56
C VAL A 52 23.19 4.40 12.60
N ALA A 53 23.31 3.51 13.60
CA ALA A 53 22.35 3.38 14.69
C ALA A 53 22.19 4.69 15.48
N VAL A 54 23.31 5.32 15.88
CA VAL A 54 23.32 6.61 16.59
C VAL A 54 22.63 7.69 15.76
N LYS A 55 22.94 7.82 14.47
CA LYS A 55 22.37 8.85 13.58
C LYS A 55 20.85 8.69 13.40
N LEU A 56 20.35 7.44 13.31
CA LEU A 56 18.92 7.14 13.25
C LEU A 56 18.19 7.41 14.58
N GLU A 57 18.78 7.01 15.72
CA GLU A 57 18.22 7.29 17.06
C GLU A 57 18.21 8.79 17.37
N GLN A 58 19.27 9.52 17.02
CA GLN A 58 19.35 10.98 17.15
C GLN A 58 18.27 11.69 16.34
N PHE A 59 18.00 11.23 15.13
CA PHE A 59 16.90 11.75 14.30
C PHE A 59 15.54 11.50 14.95
N ARG A 60 15.24 10.25 15.34
CA ARG A 60 13.96 9.87 15.96
C ARG A 60 13.72 10.60 17.29
N GLU A 61 14.74 10.72 18.13
CA GLU A 61 14.66 11.43 19.42
C GLU A 61 14.49 12.95 19.22
N THR A 62 15.17 13.53 18.22
CA THR A 62 14.96 14.94 17.82
C THR A 62 13.50 15.18 17.44
N PHE A 63 12.94 14.33 16.57
CA PHE A 63 11.55 14.42 16.14
C PHE A 63 10.57 14.30 17.33
N ARG A 64 10.82 13.33 18.23
CA ARG A 64 10.04 13.14 19.47
C ARG A 64 10.08 14.37 20.41
N GLN A 65 11.23 15.03 20.54
CA GLN A 65 11.36 16.22 21.39
C GLN A 65 10.70 17.48 20.80
N ILE A 66 10.59 17.57 19.47
CA ILE A 66 9.94 18.69 18.79
C ILE A 66 8.41 18.53 18.84
N PHE A 67 7.91 17.33 18.57
CA PHE A 67 6.48 17.02 18.48
C PHE A 67 5.93 16.41 19.78
N THR A 68 6.18 17.05 20.92
CA THR A 68 5.84 16.52 22.27
C THR A 68 4.36 16.12 22.50
N LYS A 69 3.44 16.55 21.63
CA LYS A 69 2.00 16.20 21.69
C LYS A 69 1.61 15.02 20.81
N VAL A 70 2.50 14.54 19.93
CA VAL A 70 2.28 13.38 19.07
C VAL A 70 3.12 12.23 19.61
N ASN A 71 2.47 11.12 19.94
CA ASN A 71 3.16 9.91 20.37
C ASN A 71 3.57 9.10 19.13
N PHE A 72 4.70 9.45 18.52
CA PHE A 72 5.19 8.77 17.32
C PHE A 72 5.57 7.31 17.60
N SER A 73 4.65 6.40 17.29
CA SER A 73 4.79 4.98 17.49
C SER A 73 5.29 4.29 16.22
N SER A 74 6.10 3.26 16.37
CA SER A 74 6.49 2.37 15.28
C SER A 74 5.96 0.98 15.66
N PRO A 75 4.65 0.69 15.44
CA PRO A 75 4.08 -0.61 15.76
C PRO A 75 4.69 -1.72 14.87
N ILE A 76 5.26 -1.32 13.74
CA ILE A 76 6.01 -2.16 12.80
C ILE A 76 7.51 -2.01 13.15
N PRO A 77 8.26 -3.11 13.33
CA PRO A 77 9.70 -3.09 13.57
C PRO A 77 10.46 -2.56 12.34
N THR A 78 11.58 -1.87 12.56
CA THR A 78 12.45 -1.37 11.48
C THR A 78 13.83 -2.04 11.56
N ASN A 79 14.11 -2.88 10.57
CA ASN A 79 15.41 -3.52 10.36
C ASN A 79 16.31 -2.60 9.52
N VAL A 80 17.61 -2.55 9.83
CA VAL A 80 18.59 -1.72 9.10
C VAL A 80 19.72 -2.59 8.55
N ILE A 81 19.86 -2.65 7.23
CA ILE A 81 20.90 -3.44 6.57
C ILE A 81 22.05 -2.52 6.15
N VAL A 82 23.23 -2.73 6.73
CA VAL A 82 24.39 -1.84 6.59
C VAL A 82 25.52 -2.53 5.83
N PHE A 83 25.67 -2.17 4.55
CA PHE A 83 26.71 -2.68 3.68
C PHE A 83 28.01 -1.89 3.82
N LYS A 84 29.17 -2.56 3.83
CA LYS A 84 30.47 -1.90 3.92
C LYS A 84 30.83 -1.02 2.71
N ASN A 85 30.35 -1.40 1.53
CA ASN A 85 30.68 -0.76 0.26
C ASN A 85 29.63 -1.03 -0.83
N ASP A 86 29.68 -0.23 -1.89
CA ASP A 86 28.74 -0.30 -3.02
C ASP A 86 28.74 -1.69 -3.67
N ARG A 87 29.91 -2.34 -3.77
CA ARG A 87 30.03 -3.71 -4.31
C ARG A 87 29.17 -4.72 -3.55
N SER A 88 29.17 -4.66 -2.21
CA SER A 88 28.34 -5.54 -1.38
C SER A 88 26.87 -5.14 -1.37
N PHE A 89 26.57 -3.85 -1.57
CA PHE A 89 25.19 -3.33 -1.64
C PHE A 89 24.53 -3.58 -3.00
N ARG A 90 25.30 -3.62 -4.10
CA ARG A 90 24.83 -3.66 -5.49
C ARG A 90 23.73 -4.70 -5.74
N ASP A 91 23.82 -5.85 -5.10
CA ASP A 91 22.86 -6.94 -5.33
C ASP A 91 21.54 -6.77 -4.56
N PHE A 92 21.45 -5.78 -3.67
CA PHE A 92 20.30 -5.41 -2.83
C PHE A 92 19.77 -4.00 -3.10
N LYS A 93 20.30 -3.29 -4.11
CA LYS A 93 19.73 -2.02 -4.58
C LYS A 93 18.32 -2.24 -5.20
N PRO A 94 17.44 -1.22 -5.18
CA PRO A 94 16.14 -1.29 -5.84
C PRO A 94 16.28 -1.58 -7.33
N VAL A 95 15.25 -2.19 -7.91
CA VAL A 95 15.13 -2.48 -9.34
C VAL A 95 14.10 -1.52 -9.93
N GLY A 96 14.44 -0.80 -10.99
CA GLY A 96 13.50 0.08 -11.70
C GLY A 96 12.61 -0.69 -12.69
N ASP A 97 11.63 0.00 -13.26
CA ASP A 97 10.68 -0.57 -14.23
C ASP A 97 11.35 -1.15 -15.49
N ASP A 98 12.60 -0.75 -15.79
CA ASP A 98 13.41 -1.30 -16.87
C ASP A 98 14.14 -2.61 -16.52
N GLY A 99 13.89 -3.15 -15.32
CA GLY A 99 14.49 -4.37 -14.79
C GLY A 99 15.95 -4.21 -14.35
N LYS A 100 16.51 -2.99 -14.37
CA LYS A 100 17.89 -2.73 -13.93
C LYS A 100 17.94 -2.23 -12.49
N ARG A 101 19.05 -2.51 -11.82
CA ARG A 101 19.30 -2.00 -10.47
C ARG A 101 19.72 -0.53 -10.52
N THR A 102 19.24 0.26 -9.58
CA THR A 102 19.45 1.72 -9.58
C THR A 102 20.87 2.08 -9.15
N ASP A 103 21.75 2.45 -10.08
CA ASP A 103 23.17 2.69 -9.77
C ASP A 103 23.42 3.81 -8.74
N TRP A 104 22.60 4.86 -8.72
CA TRP A 104 22.83 6.08 -7.93
C TRP A 104 22.32 6.06 -6.48
N VAL A 105 21.60 5.01 -6.07
CA VAL A 105 21.04 4.91 -4.71
C VAL A 105 22.15 4.46 -3.73
N ALA A 106 22.42 5.30 -2.73
CA ALA A 106 23.35 4.99 -1.63
C ALA A 106 22.64 4.42 -0.38
N GLY A 107 21.33 4.61 -0.29
CA GLY A 107 20.44 3.95 0.66
C GLY A 107 18.97 4.27 0.40
N TYR A 108 18.06 3.45 0.92
CA TYR A 108 16.60 3.57 0.74
C TYR A 108 15.83 3.06 1.96
N PHE A 109 14.55 3.43 2.02
CA PHE A 109 13.55 2.89 2.94
C PHE A 109 12.56 2.02 2.16
N LEU A 110 12.08 0.95 2.79
CA LEU A 110 11.06 0.04 2.27
C LEU A 110 10.06 -0.22 3.40
N GLY A 111 8.84 0.30 3.25
CA GLY A 111 7.76 0.08 4.21
C GLY A 111 7.01 -1.22 3.96
N GLY A 112 6.61 -1.92 5.02
CA GLY A 112 5.82 -3.15 4.96
C GLY A 112 4.71 -3.19 6.02
N GLU A 113 3.79 -4.15 5.90
CA GLU A 113 2.71 -4.33 6.90
C GLU A 113 3.25 -4.98 8.19
N ASP A 114 4.29 -5.80 8.09
CA ASP A 114 4.87 -6.58 9.19
C ASP A 114 6.30 -6.18 9.59
N VAL A 115 7.09 -5.65 8.66
CA VAL A 115 8.45 -5.13 8.91
C VAL A 115 8.80 -3.99 7.94
N ASN A 116 9.54 -3.00 8.42
CA ASN A 116 10.18 -1.98 7.59
C ASN A 116 11.67 -2.28 7.42
N TYR A 117 12.24 -1.89 6.28
CA TYR A 117 13.66 -1.96 5.99
C TYR A 117 14.26 -0.59 5.71
N ILE A 118 15.39 -0.28 6.33
CA ILE A 118 16.34 0.75 5.88
C ILE A 118 17.56 0.02 5.35
N VAL A 119 18.03 0.34 4.14
CA VAL A 119 19.16 -0.36 3.52
C VAL A 119 20.14 0.67 2.98
N LEU A 120 21.43 0.58 3.32
CA LEU A 120 22.44 1.57 2.91
C LEU A 120 23.87 1.01 2.82
N SER A 121 24.76 1.78 2.19
CA SER A 121 26.21 1.51 2.09
C SER A 121 27.05 2.57 2.82
N THR A 122 28.04 2.15 3.61
CA THR A 122 28.92 3.07 4.36
C THR A 122 29.93 3.81 3.48
N GLU A 123 30.33 3.23 2.34
CA GLU A 123 31.16 3.92 1.33
C GLU A 123 30.45 5.15 0.73
N GLY A 124 29.11 5.18 0.84
CA GLY A 124 28.24 6.28 0.46
C GLY A 124 27.73 7.14 1.62
N GLU A 125 28.35 7.16 2.82
CA GLU A 125 27.95 8.06 3.92
C GLU A 125 28.21 9.55 3.58
N LYS A 126 27.29 10.12 2.80
CA LYS A 126 27.13 11.55 2.53
C LYS A 126 25.79 11.99 3.08
N SER A 127 25.63 13.29 3.35
CA SER A 127 24.35 13.86 3.81
C SER A 127 23.17 13.53 2.88
N SER A 128 23.41 13.35 1.58
CA SER A 128 22.43 12.89 0.59
C SER A 128 21.80 11.53 0.92
N THR A 129 22.55 10.60 1.49
CA THR A 129 22.09 9.23 1.78
C THR A 129 21.14 9.21 2.96
N TYR A 130 21.49 9.94 4.01
CA TYR A 130 20.63 10.10 5.18
C TYR A 130 19.39 10.94 4.88
N ARG A 131 19.47 11.95 3.98
CA ARG A 131 18.30 12.72 3.55
C ARG A 131 17.18 11.84 3.02
N THR A 132 17.44 11.00 2.01
CA THR A 132 16.42 10.08 1.46
C THR A 132 15.84 9.14 2.53
N ILE A 133 16.69 8.59 3.40
CA ILE A 133 16.23 7.71 4.49
C ILE A 133 15.32 8.46 5.47
N PHE A 134 15.68 9.70 5.85
CA PHE A 134 14.88 10.52 6.75
C PHE A 134 13.57 10.98 6.09
N HIS A 135 13.60 11.36 4.81
CA HIS A 135 12.44 11.77 4.03
C HIS A 135 11.33 10.71 4.07
N GLU A 136 11.67 9.48 3.64
CA GLU A 136 10.74 8.35 3.65
C GLU A 136 10.33 7.93 5.08
N TYR A 137 11.24 8.02 6.04
CA TYR A 137 10.93 7.70 7.43
C TYR A 137 9.98 8.74 8.07
N ILE A 138 10.02 10.01 7.65
CA ILE A 138 9.04 11.04 8.06
C ILE A 138 7.67 10.68 7.51
N HIS A 139 7.56 10.30 6.23
CA HIS A 139 6.29 9.82 5.68
C HIS A 139 5.76 8.64 6.47
N TYR A 140 6.58 7.64 6.80
CA TYR A 140 6.17 6.51 7.65
C TYR A 140 5.60 6.96 9.01
N LEU A 141 6.30 7.86 9.73
CA LEU A 141 5.85 8.35 11.04
C LEU A 141 4.55 9.17 10.96
N VAL A 142 4.41 10.00 9.93
CA VAL A 142 3.20 10.81 9.70
C VAL A 142 2.02 9.91 9.29
N ASP A 143 2.24 8.98 8.36
CA ASP A 143 1.21 8.11 7.83
C ASP A 143 0.73 7.08 8.87
N ASN A 144 1.60 6.63 9.78
CA ASN A 144 1.23 5.72 10.88
C ASN A 144 0.41 6.44 11.97
N ASP A 145 0.93 7.55 12.52
CA ASP A 145 0.38 8.17 13.74
C ASP A 145 -0.65 9.29 13.47
N ILE A 146 -0.73 9.80 12.24
CA ILE A 146 -1.66 10.89 11.85
C ILE A 146 -2.57 10.45 10.69
N GLY A 147 -2.04 9.65 9.76
CA GLY A 147 -2.76 9.12 8.60
C GLY A 147 -2.63 9.99 7.36
N ARG A 148 -2.09 9.40 6.29
CA ARG A 148 -1.75 10.06 5.01
C ARG A 148 -2.84 10.99 4.45
N SER A 149 -4.11 10.65 4.68
CA SER A 149 -5.25 11.40 4.14
C SER A 149 -5.80 12.49 5.06
N ASN A 150 -5.47 12.46 6.35
CA ASN A 150 -5.78 13.54 7.27
C ASN A 150 -4.77 14.69 7.13
N VAL A 151 -3.64 14.43 6.46
CA VAL A 151 -2.55 15.36 6.24
C VAL A 151 -2.57 15.84 4.78
N PRO A 152 -2.63 17.15 4.50
CA PRO A 152 -2.50 17.66 3.14
C PRO A 152 -1.16 17.26 2.53
N PRO A 153 -1.09 16.85 1.24
CA PRO A 153 0.17 16.43 0.62
C PRO A 153 1.27 17.48 0.79
N TRP A 154 0.99 18.76 0.50
CA TRP A 154 1.98 19.83 0.66
C TRP A 154 2.59 19.90 2.08
N PHE A 155 1.82 19.54 3.10
CA PHE A 155 2.29 19.55 4.48
C PHE A 155 3.15 18.31 4.74
N ASN A 156 2.75 17.13 4.28
CA ASN A 156 3.52 15.89 4.42
C ASN A 156 4.88 16.01 3.69
N GLU A 157 4.84 16.36 2.41
CA GLU A 157 6.03 16.61 1.57
C GLU A 157 6.90 17.73 2.17
N GLY A 158 6.30 18.86 2.52
CA GLY A 158 7.03 20.00 3.10
C GLY A 158 7.68 19.65 4.43
N LEU A 159 7.07 18.77 5.23
CA LEU A 159 7.64 18.26 6.48
C LEU A 159 8.82 17.33 6.21
N ALA A 160 8.67 16.37 5.28
CA ALA A 160 9.72 15.47 4.84
C ALA A 160 10.96 16.26 4.38
N GLU A 161 10.76 17.16 3.41
CA GLU A 161 11.74 18.09 2.86
C GLU A 161 12.43 19.01 3.90
N TYR A 162 11.71 19.41 4.95
CA TYR A 162 12.26 20.30 5.98
C TYR A 162 13.14 19.57 7.00
N TYR A 163 12.72 18.36 7.40
CA TYR A 163 13.41 17.57 8.42
C TYR A 163 14.44 16.58 7.84
N GLU A 164 14.40 16.23 6.55
CA GLU A 164 15.49 15.45 5.91
C GLU A 164 16.85 16.15 6.01
N MET A 165 16.84 17.49 6.11
CA MET A 165 18.01 18.34 6.30
C MET A 165 18.59 18.29 7.72
N PHE A 166 18.18 17.32 8.53
CA PHE A 166 18.68 17.09 9.89
C PHE A 166 20.20 16.85 9.91
N GLU A 167 20.89 17.74 10.61
CA GLU A 167 22.28 17.53 11.01
C GLU A 167 22.44 17.74 12.52
N ILE A 168 23.46 17.10 13.11
CA ILE A 168 23.73 17.19 14.54
C ILE A 168 25.24 17.25 14.79
N GLU A 169 25.64 18.22 15.61
CA GLU A 169 27.02 18.46 16.03
C GLU A 169 27.18 18.13 17.51
N ASN A 170 28.25 17.41 17.86
CA ASN A 170 28.61 17.04 19.24
C ASN A 170 27.47 16.38 20.04
N ASP A 171 26.58 15.68 19.34
CA ASP A 171 25.40 14.97 19.86
C ASP A 171 24.39 15.86 20.59
N GLN A 172 24.42 17.18 20.34
CA GLN A 172 23.67 18.16 21.15
C GLN A 172 23.09 19.33 20.34
N LYS A 173 23.84 19.83 19.36
CA LYS A 173 23.45 20.98 18.55
C LYS A 173 22.87 20.48 17.23
N VAL A 174 21.56 20.52 17.10
CA VAL A 174 20.82 20.09 15.91
C VAL A 174 20.59 21.27 14.97
N THR A 175 20.74 21.04 13.67
CA THR A 175 20.34 21.94 12.59
C THR A 175 19.18 21.32 11.80
N LEU A 176 18.15 22.12 11.53
CA LEU A 176 16.94 21.76 10.79
C LEU A 176 16.62 22.84 9.75
N GLY A 177 15.82 22.49 8.73
CA GLY A 177 15.45 23.45 7.70
C GLY A 177 16.66 23.98 6.95
N GLY A 178 17.52 23.06 6.49
CA GLY A 178 18.63 23.36 5.61
C GLY A 178 18.14 23.79 4.22
N LEU A 179 19.00 24.51 3.49
CA LEU A 179 18.65 25.04 2.18
C LEU A 179 18.74 23.96 1.09
N ASN A 180 17.62 23.62 0.47
CA ASN A 180 17.61 22.83 -0.76
C ASN A 180 17.89 23.76 -1.96
N GLN A 181 19.15 23.81 -2.41
CA GLN A 181 19.58 24.68 -3.51
C GLN A 181 18.90 24.34 -4.85
N ASN A 182 18.61 23.05 -5.10
CA ASN A 182 17.95 22.63 -6.33
C ASN A 182 16.49 23.12 -6.35
N HIS A 183 15.78 23.01 -5.22
CA HIS A 183 14.42 23.53 -5.08
C HIS A 183 14.39 25.06 -5.17
N LEU A 184 15.35 25.75 -4.54
CA LEU A 184 15.46 27.19 -4.67
C LEU A 184 15.66 27.64 -6.13
N LEU A 185 16.58 27.02 -6.86
CA LEU A 185 16.82 27.31 -8.28
C LEU A 185 15.58 27.01 -9.14
N LEU A 186 14.91 25.88 -8.91
CA LEU A 186 13.70 25.50 -9.64
C LEU A 186 12.59 26.54 -9.45
N LEU A 187 12.36 27.01 -8.22
CA LEU A 187 11.34 28.02 -7.90
C LEU A 187 11.71 29.43 -8.38
N GLN A 188 13.00 29.78 -8.45
CA GLN A 188 13.45 31.05 -9.01
C GLN A 188 13.35 31.09 -10.55
N GLN A 189 13.41 29.93 -11.21
CA GLN A 189 13.31 29.80 -12.67
C GLN A 189 11.88 29.60 -13.18
N ASN A 190 10.94 29.22 -12.31
CA ASN A 190 9.56 28.92 -12.67
C ASN A 190 8.56 29.84 -11.95
N LYS A 191 7.29 29.82 -12.40
CA LYS A 191 6.20 30.45 -11.64
C LYS A 191 5.78 29.51 -10.52
N LEU A 192 5.54 30.06 -9.33
CA LEU A 192 4.91 29.33 -8.23
C LEU A 192 3.52 28.83 -8.66
N ILE A 193 3.15 27.64 -8.18
CA ILE A 193 1.80 27.08 -8.29
C ILE A 193 0.86 27.96 -7.45
N PRO A 194 -0.24 28.51 -8.01
CA PRO A 194 -1.20 29.28 -7.25
C PRO A 194 -1.76 28.49 -6.07
N PHE A 195 -1.95 29.14 -4.93
CA PHE A 195 -2.37 28.51 -3.68
C PHE A 195 -3.78 27.90 -3.74
N GLU A 196 -4.68 28.47 -4.55
CA GLU A 196 -5.98 27.85 -4.87
C GLU A 196 -5.84 26.48 -5.57
N THR A 197 -4.74 26.25 -6.30
CA THR A 197 -4.42 24.93 -6.86
C THR A 197 -3.62 24.10 -5.86
N PHE A 198 -2.53 24.65 -5.33
CA PHE A 198 -1.55 23.97 -4.48
C PHE A 198 -2.16 23.33 -3.22
N PHE A 199 -3.05 24.04 -2.50
CA PHE A 199 -3.71 23.50 -1.31
C PHE A 199 -4.80 22.46 -1.60
N ASN A 200 -5.25 22.36 -2.86
CA ASN A 200 -6.28 21.42 -3.30
C ASN A 200 -5.71 20.22 -4.08
N VAL A 201 -4.37 20.10 -4.19
CA VAL A 201 -3.71 18.87 -4.64
C VAL A 201 -3.91 17.79 -3.56
N ASP A 202 -4.45 16.64 -3.96
CA ASP A 202 -4.55 15.43 -3.14
C ASP A 202 -3.47 14.41 -3.56
N ASN A 203 -3.21 13.40 -2.71
CA ASN A 203 -2.21 12.36 -2.99
C ASN A 203 -2.47 11.68 -4.36
N TYR A 204 -3.75 11.49 -4.70
CA TYR A 204 -4.22 10.85 -5.92
C TYR A 204 -3.92 11.64 -7.22
N SER A 205 -4.06 12.96 -7.20
CA SER A 205 -3.67 13.82 -8.32
C SER A 205 -2.16 14.02 -8.40
N LEU A 206 -1.45 14.04 -7.27
CA LEU A 206 0.01 14.18 -7.24
C LEU A 206 0.72 12.97 -7.86
N GLN A 207 0.31 11.75 -7.49
CA GLN A 207 0.88 10.50 -8.03
C GLN A 207 0.71 10.32 -9.55
N ARG A 208 -0.27 11.01 -10.15
CA ARG A 208 -0.58 10.91 -11.60
C ARG A 208 -0.03 12.07 -12.43
N GLN A 209 0.66 13.03 -11.81
CA GLN A 209 1.33 14.11 -12.52
C GLN A 209 2.68 13.63 -13.10
N GLY A 210 3.04 14.15 -14.28
CA GLY A 210 4.37 13.89 -14.85
C GLY A 210 5.48 14.47 -13.95
N HIS A 211 6.65 13.83 -13.95
CA HIS A 211 7.78 14.12 -13.04
C HIS A 211 8.09 15.62 -12.84
N ASN A 212 8.03 16.44 -13.90
CA ASN A 212 8.31 17.87 -13.82
C ASN A 212 7.29 18.66 -12.97
N SER A 213 6.01 18.30 -13.01
CA SER A 213 4.97 18.97 -12.24
C SER A 213 5.02 18.58 -10.76
N ALA A 214 5.30 17.31 -10.46
CA ALA A 214 5.54 16.84 -9.10
C ALA A 214 6.78 17.53 -8.49
N GLY A 215 7.89 17.64 -9.22
CA GLY A 215 9.11 18.32 -8.75
C GLY A 215 8.89 19.78 -8.36
N LEU A 216 8.07 20.53 -9.12
CA LEU A 216 7.72 21.92 -8.75
C LEU A 216 6.83 21.98 -7.50
N PHE A 217 5.93 21.00 -7.32
CA PHE A 217 5.11 20.88 -6.12
C PHE A 217 5.96 20.62 -4.87
N TYR A 218 6.87 19.64 -4.90
CA TYR A 218 7.78 19.34 -3.78
C TYR A 218 8.66 20.53 -3.43
N ALA A 219 9.25 21.19 -4.43
CA ALA A 219 10.03 22.40 -4.20
C ALA A 219 9.21 23.50 -3.51
N GLN A 220 7.97 23.74 -3.94
CA GLN A 220 7.10 24.75 -3.32
C GLN A 220 6.62 24.33 -1.92
N ALA A 221 6.42 23.03 -1.66
CA ALA A 221 6.11 22.48 -0.35
C ALA A 221 7.27 22.71 0.64
N TRP A 222 8.50 22.40 0.24
CA TRP A 222 9.72 22.75 0.98
C TRP A 222 9.76 24.26 1.28
N ALA A 223 9.61 25.12 0.26
CA ALA A 223 9.74 26.56 0.42
C ALA A 223 8.65 27.16 1.34
N LEU A 224 7.40 26.69 1.24
CA LEU A 224 6.32 27.11 2.11
C LEU A 224 6.55 26.64 3.55
N MET A 225 6.90 25.36 3.78
CA MET A 225 7.21 24.86 5.13
C MET A 225 8.36 25.65 5.76
N HIS A 226 9.44 25.84 5.01
CA HIS A 226 10.61 26.61 5.42
C HIS A 226 10.26 28.09 5.69
N TYR A 227 9.36 28.71 4.90
CA TYR A 227 8.86 30.05 5.20
C TYR A 227 8.03 30.09 6.49
N LEU A 228 7.12 29.15 6.69
CA LEU A 228 6.22 29.14 7.86
C LEU A 228 6.96 28.80 9.17
N MET A 229 7.99 27.94 9.12
CA MET A 229 8.78 27.52 10.28
C MET A 229 9.82 28.57 10.73
N GLN A 230 10.51 29.24 9.80
CA GLN A 230 11.66 30.11 10.11
C GLN A 230 11.68 31.46 9.38
N GLY A 231 10.79 31.69 8.42
CA GLY A 231 10.58 33.01 7.82
C GLY A 231 10.14 34.05 8.86
N ASN A 232 10.56 35.30 8.67
CA ASN A 232 10.25 36.41 9.57
C ASN A 232 10.52 36.09 11.06
N ASN A 233 11.66 35.47 11.35
CA ASN A 233 12.07 35.01 12.69
C ASN A 233 11.13 33.95 13.31
N GLY A 234 10.50 33.11 12.49
CA GLY A 234 9.58 32.06 12.95
C GLY A 234 8.20 32.57 13.35
N ALA A 235 7.83 33.80 12.97
CA ALA A 235 6.57 34.44 13.36
C ALA A 235 5.31 33.66 12.95
N ARG A 236 5.39 32.82 11.91
CA ARG A 236 4.27 32.00 11.43
C ARG A 236 4.23 30.56 12.00
N SER A 237 5.19 30.16 12.84
CA SER A 237 5.30 28.79 13.38
C SER A 237 4.09 28.37 14.23
N GLN A 238 3.60 29.25 15.10
CA GLN A 238 2.37 29.01 15.87
C GLN A 238 1.12 28.99 14.98
N GLN A 239 1.10 29.77 13.90
CA GLN A 239 0.02 29.76 12.92
C GLN A 239 0.00 28.45 12.13
N LEU A 240 1.16 27.90 11.75
CA LEU A 240 1.27 26.57 11.13
C LEU A 240 0.70 25.48 12.05
N ASN A 241 1.07 25.48 13.33
CA ASN A 241 0.49 24.54 14.30
C ASN A 241 -1.05 24.67 14.40
N LYS A 242 -1.57 25.91 14.38
CA LYS A 242 -3.02 26.16 14.35
C LYS A 242 -3.66 25.64 13.05
N PHE A 243 -3.04 25.88 11.90
CA PHE A 243 -3.49 25.38 10.59
C PHE A 243 -3.63 23.86 10.60
N THR A 244 -2.58 23.14 11.02
CA THR A 244 -2.57 21.67 11.06
C THR A 244 -3.68 21.14 11.97
N ILE A 245 -3.88 21.74 13.15
CA ILE A 245 -4.98 21.36 14.06
C ILE A 245 -6.36 21.60 13.41
N LEU A 246 -6.56 22.70 12.68
CA LEU A 246 -7.84 22.97 12.02
C LEU A 246 -8.14 21.98 10.88
N VAL A 247 -7.13 21.61 10.09
CA VAL A 247 -7.27 20.61 9.02
C VAL A 247 -7.52 19.21 9.59
N LEU A 248 -6.78 18.80 10.63
CA LEU A 248 -7.00 17.51 11.29
C LEU A 248 -8.40 17.40 11.95
N ASN A 249 -9.01 18.53 12.30
CA ASN A 249 -10.39 18.62 12.76
C ASN A 249 -11.43 18.76 11.62
N GLY A 250 -11.02 18.59 10.36
CA GLY A 250 -11.92 18.50 9.21
C GLY A 250 -12.32 19.84 8.56
N LYS A 251 -11.65 20.96 8.87
CA LYS A 251 -11.85 22.20 8.11
C LYS A 251 -11.26 22.10 6.71
N THR A 252 -11.86 22.77 5.73
CA THR A 252 -11.25 22.87 4.40
C THR A 252 -9.92 23.63 4.48
N PRO A 253 -8.96 23.36 3.57
CA PRO A 253 -7.67 24.06 3.57
C PRO A 253 -7.81 25.58 3.56
N LYS A 254 -8.79 26.13 2.84
CA LYS A 254 -9.01 27.58 2.72
C LYS A 254 -9.54 28.22 4.01
N GLU A 255 -10.47 27.57 4.68
CA GLU A 255 -10.99 28.02 5.99
C GLU A 255 -9.90 27.92 7.06
N ALA A 256 -9.20 26.79 7.11
CA ALA A 256 -8.09 26.57 8.03
C ALA A 256 -6.98 27.60 7.82
N PHE A 257 -6.62 27.89 6.56
CA PHE A 257 -5.61 28.88 6.21
C PHE A 257 -5.99 30.28 6.68
N THR A 258 -7.19 30.74 6.31
CA THR A 258 -7.66 32.09 6.63
C THR A 258 -7.71 32.31 8.15
N GLU A 259 -8.19 31.33 8.90
CA GLU A 259 -8.30 31.41 10.36
C GLU A 259 -6.95 31.26 11.08
N ALA A 260 -6.02 30.48 10.53
CA ALA A 260 -4.72 30.23 11.14
C ALA A 260 -3.72 31.36 10.88
N PHE A 261 -3.55 31.74 9.61
CA PHE A 261 -2.54 32.72 9.18
C PHE A 261 -3.02 34.17 9.19
N GLN A 262 -4.35 34.38 9.36
CA GLN A 262 -5.00 35.70 9.41
C GLN A 262 -4.68 36.57 8.18
N THR A 263 -4.62 35.92 7.02
CA THR A 263 -4.29 36.54 5.72
C THR A 263 -4.92 35.73 4.58
N ASP A 264 -4.90 36.26 3.37
CA ASP A 264 -5.37 35.58 2.17
C ASP A 264 -4.23 34.87 1.42
N TYR A 265 -4.60 33.97 0.52
CA TYR A 265 -3.67 33.25 -0.34
C TYR A 265 -2.77 34.19 -1.15
N ALA A 266 -3.34 35.21 -1.81
CA ALA A 266 -2.59 36.11 -2.67
C ALA A 266 -1.51 36.91 -1.93
N THR A 267 -1.73 37.22 -0.65
CA THR A 267 -0.76 37.90 0.22
C THR A 267 0.36 36.95 0.62
N MET A 268 0.04 35.73 1.04
CA MET A 268 1.05 34.72 1.38
C MET A 268 1.85 34.25 0.15
N GLU A 269 1.26 34.20 -1.04
CA GLU A 269 1.97 33.96 -2.31
C GLU A 269 3.04 35.04 -2.56
N ARG A 270 2.69 36.32 -2.35
CA ARG A 270 3.65 37.43 -2.47
C ARG A 270 4.76 37.37 -1.41
N GLU A 271 4.42 37.00 -0.18
CA GLU A 271 5.39 36.77 0.90
C GLU A 271 6.34 35.61 0.56
N LEU A 272 5.80 34.46 0.14
CA LEU A 272 6.59 33.27 -0.24
C LEU A 272 7.47 33.57 -1.45
N LYS A 273 6.95 34.26 -2.48
CA LYS A 273 7.76 34.67 -3.63
C LYS A 273 8.94 35.55 -3.20
N LYS A 274 8.69 36.58 -2.38
CA LYS A 274 9.75 37.45 -1.84
C LYS A 274 10.76 36.67 -0.98
N TYR A 275 10.30 35.64 -0.27
CA TYR A 275 11.14 34.75 0.53
C TYR A 275 12.05 33.86 -0.35
N VAL A 276 11.52 33.34 -1.46
CA VAL A 276 12.28 32.56 -2.46
C VAL A 276 13.29 33.44 -3.22
N GLU A 277 12.98 34.71 -3.47
CA GLU A 277 13.84 35.66 -4.19
C GLU A 277 14.98 36.25 -3.32
N GLN A 278 14.98 36.02 -2.00
CA GLN A 278 16.01 36.57 -1.12
C GLN A 278 17.36 35.82 -1.25
N ARG A 279 18.47 36.49 -0.89
CA ARG A 279 19.82 35.90 -0.95
C ARG A 279 20.23 35.14 0.32
N ASN A 280 19.72 35.58 1.48
CA ASN A 280 20.15 35.08 2.78
C ASN A 280 19.00 34.35 3.45
N PHE A 281 19.19 33.05 3.70
CA PHE A 281 18.25 32.22 4.44
C PHE A 281 18.78 31.99 5.85
N ARG A 282 17.87 31.95 6.82
CA ARG A 282 18.19 31.41 8.15
C ARG A 282 18.22 29.88 8.09
N ILE A 283 18.85 29.28 9.09
CA ILE A 283 18.74 27.87 9.44
C ILE A 283 18.25 27.80 10.88
N ASN A 284 17.44 26.79 11.22
CA ASN A 284 17.00 26.59 12.59
C ASN A 284 18.03 25.73 13.33
N ILE A 285 18.64 26.29 14.38
CA ILE A 285 19.57 25.59 15.25
C ILE A 285 18.91 25.44 16.63
N ALA A 286 18.79 24.20 17.10
CA ALA A 286 18.39 23.86 18.45
C ALA A 286 19.59 23.26 19.20
N THR A 287 19.68 23.53 20.51
CA THR A 287 20.69 22.91 21.37
C THR A 287 19.98 22.19 22.50
N PHE A 288 20.09 20.86 22.55
CA PHE A 288 19.53 20.08 23.64
C PHE A 288 20.26 20.37 24.97
N LYS A 289 19.53 20.29 26.08
CA LYS A 289 20.11 20.51 27.43
C LYS A 289 21.22 19.51 27.75
N GLU A 290 21.03 18.27 27.31
CA GLU A 290 21.92 17.15 27.50
C GLU A 290 22.33 16.58 26.13
N LYS A 291 23.46 15.87 26.08
CA LYS A 291 23.89 15.18 24.88
C LYS A 291 23.05 13.93 24.66
N LEU A 292 22.66 13.67 23.42
CA LEU A 292 22.01 12.43 23.01
C LEU A 292 23.04 11.30 22.97
N ASN A 293 23.04 10.44 23.98
CA ASN A 293 23.92 9.27 24.07
C ASN A 293 23.11 7.99 23.92
N PHE A 294 23.43 7.19 22.90
CA PHE A 294 22.80 5.89 22.64
C PHE A 294 23.78 4.72 22.64
N ASP A 295 25.10 4.97 22.57
CA ASP A 295 26.12 3.92 22.44
C ASP A 295 26.12 2.94 23.63
N GLY A 296 25.88 3.46 24.83
CA GLY A 296 25.85 2.67 26.07
C GLY A 296 24.68 1.69 26.17
N GLU A 297 23.64 1.84 25.34
CA GLU A 297 22.47 0.95 25.29
C GLU A 297 22.60 -0.14 24.20
N MET A 298 23.57 -0.01 23.29
CA MET A 298 23.66 -0.85 22.09
C MET A 298 24.40 -2.18 22.30
N GLN A 299 23.67 -3.26 22.12
CA GLN A 299 24.17 -4.64 22.20
C GLN A 299 24.67 -5.11 20.82
N SER A 300 25.92 -5.58 20.75
CA SER A 300 26.51 -6.21 19.55
C SER A 300 26.59 -7.73 19.72
N ALA A 301 26.41 -8.47 18.63
CA ALA A 301 26.75 -9.88 18.54
C ALA A 301 27.23 -10.22 17.11
N PRO A 302 28.13 -11.22 16.95
CA PRO A 302 28.44 -11.75 15.63
C PRO A 302 27.20 -12.39 15.00
N VAL A 303 27.18 -12.42 13.67
CA VAL A 303 26.12 -13.01 12.84
C VAL A 303 26.75 -14.12 12.02
N THR A 304 26.19 -15.32 12.13
CA THR A 304 26.61 -16.46 11.31
C THR A 304 26.29 -16.23 9.83
N GLU A 305 26.97 -16.95 8.94
CA GLU A 305 26.66 -16.86 7.50
C GLU A 305 25.20 -17.27 7.20
N SER A 306 24.63 -18.23 7.94
CA SER A 306 23.22 -18.59 7.80
C SER A 306 22.29 -17.44 8.17
N GLU A 307 22.49 -16.81 9.34
CA GLU A 307 21.70 -15.65 9.77
C GLU A 307 21.83 -14.48 8.78
N ALA A 308 23.04 -14.20 8.28
CA ALA A 308 23.27 -13.14 7.29
C ALA A 308 22.50 -13.42 5.98
N LYS A 309 22.59 -14.64 5.44
CA LYS A 309 21.84 -15.06 4.25
C LYS A 309 20.33 -15.06 4.50
N ALA A 310 19.87 -15.43 5.69
CA ALA A 310 18.47 -15.40 6.07
C ALA A 310 17.91 -13.96 6.07
N VAL A 311 18.61 -13.02 6.70
CA VAL A 311 18.23 -11.60 6.75
C VAL A 311 18.23 -10.97 5.35
N LEU A 312 19.23 -11.27 4.52
CA LEU A 312 19.28 -10.78 3.14
C LEU A 312 18.20 -11.42 2.24
N GLY A 313 17.88 -12.69 2.45
CA GLY A 313 16.78 -13.37 1.77
C GLY A 313 15.42 -12.80 2.15
N ASP A 314 15.22 -12.43 3.43
CA ASP A 314 14.00 -11.77 3.89
C ASP A 314 13.84 -10.36 3.32
N LEU A 315 14.92 -9.56 3.27
CA LEU A 315 14.93 -8.27 2.57
C LEU A 315 14.52 -8.41 1.09
N LEU A 316 15.04 -9.42 0.40
CA LEU A 316 14.70 -9.67 -1.00
C LEU A 316 13.24 -10.13 -1.17
N TYR A 317 12.68 -10.89 -0.22
CA TYR A 317 11.26 -11.24 -0.23
C TYR A 317 10.38 -9.97 -0.10
N HIS A 318 10.71 -9.07 0.83
CA HIS A 318 9.98 -7.81 1.00
C HIS A 318 10.18 -6.82 -0.16
N SER A 319 11.25 -7.00 -0.95
CA SER A 319 11.52 -6.27 -2.19
C SER A 319 10.90 -6.95 -3.44
N ASP A 320 9.94 -7.87 -3.25
CA ASP A 320 9.27 -8.70 -4.28
C ASP A 320 10.22 -9.56 -5.17
N ARG A 321 11.48 -9.74 -4.77
CA ARG A 321 12.52 -10.49 -5.50
C ARG A 321 12.56 -11.97 -5.09
N PHE A 322 11.41 -12.63 -5.16
CA PHE A 322 11.16 -13.97 -4.59
C PHE A 322 12.14 -15.07 -5.04
N THR A 323 12.64 -15.02 -6.28
CA THR A 323 13.60 -16.02 -6.80
C THR A 323 14.98 -15.87 -6.16
N GLU A 324 15.47 -14.64 -6.02
CA GLU A 324 16.77 -14.37 -5.39
C GLU A 324 16.67 -14.56 -3.86
N ALA A 325 15.53 -14.22 -3.26
CA ALA A 325 15.19 -14.56 -1.88
C ALA A 325 15.28 -16.08 -1.66
N ALA A 326 14.59 -16.89 -2.49
CA ALA A 326 14.62 -18.35 -2.40
C ALA A 326 16.05 -18.90 -2.39
N ALA A 327 16.92 -18.42 -3.28
CA ALA A 327 18.30 -18.89 -3.38
C ALA A 327 19.10 -18.63 -2.10
N LEU A 328 19.05 -17.40 -1.55
CA LEU A 328 19.74 -17.08 -0.29
C LEU A 328 19.18 -17.85 0.91
N LEU A 329 17.86 -18.03 0.97
CA LEU A 329 17.18 -18.75 2.05
C LEU A 329 17.48 -20.26 2.01
N GLU A 330 17.51 -20.86 0.83
CA GLU A 330 17.91 -22.26 0.63
C GLU A 330 19.41 -22.46 0.90
N GLU A 331 20.26 -21.45 0.71
CA GLU A 331 21.66 -21.48 1.18
C GLU A 331 21.77 -21.33 2.71
N ALA A 332 20.98 -20.46 3.33
CA ALA A 332 20.91 -20.33 4.79
C ALA A 332 20.52 -21.68 5.44
N LEU A 333 19.47 -22.33 4.94
CA LEU A 333 19.00 -23.62 5.45
C LEU A 333 19.96 -24.80 5.16
N LYS A 334 20.89 -24.68 4.22
CA LYS A 334 22.00 -25.65 4.03
C LYS A 334 23.10 -25.49 5.08
N LEU A 335 23.30 -24.28 5.59
CA LEU A 335 24.30 -23.96 6.62
C LEU A 335 23.76 -24.19 8.03
N ASP A 336 22.50 -23.84 8.26
CA ASP A 336 21.74 -24.12 9.48
C ASP A 336 20.26 -24.35 9.12
N ALA A 337 19.85 -25.61 9.12
CA ALA A 337 18.47 -26.01 8.82
C ALA A 337 17.46 -25.52 9.87
N ASP A 338 17.92 -25.15 11.07
CA ASP A 338 17.14 -24.75 12.23
C ASP A 338 17.11 -23.21 12.40
N SER A 339 17.59 -22.47 11.40
CA SER A 339 17.42 -21.02 11.29
C SER A 339 15.93 -20.66 11.17
N SER A 340 15.35 -20.17 12.27
CA SER A 340 13.91 -19.83 12.35
C SER A 340 13.52 -18.79 11.31
N LEU A 341 14.32 -17.71 11.15
CA LEU A 341 14.08 -16.69 10.13
C LEU A 341 14.09 -17.27 8.71
N ALA A 342 15.08 -18.09 8.35
CA ALA A 342 15.14 -18.67 7.01
C ALA A 342 13.94 -19.58 6.71
N ASN A 343 13.44 -20.29 7.72
CA ASN A 343 12.19 -21.06 7.62
C ASN A 343 10.97 -20.14 7.45
N VAL A 344 10.85 -19.04 8.21
CA VAL A 344 9.74 -18.06 8.03
C VAL A 344 9.74 -17.53 6.59
N SER A 345 10.83 -16.89 6.17
CA SER A 345 10.88 -16.18 4.90
C SER A 345 10.78 -17.13 3.71
N LEU A 346 11.34 -18.35 3.79
CA LEU A 346 11.17 -19.34 2.71
C LEU A 346 9.72 -19.83 2.66
N GLY A 347 9.05 -19.98 3.80
CA GLY A 347 7.61 -20.24 3.86
C GLY A 347 6.79 -19.17 3.12
N LEU A 348 7.10 -17.89 3.36
CA LEU A 348 6.46 -16.77 2.66
C LEU A 348 6.76 -16.75 1.16
N VAL A 349 7.99 -17.07 0.75
CA VAL A 349 8.34 -17.24 -0.68
C VAL A 349 7.56 -18.40 -1.31
N LYS A 350 7.41 -19.55 -0.65
CA LYS A 350 6.59 -20.66 -1.17
C LYS A 350 5.10 -20.28 -1.25
N MET A 351 4.59 -19.48 -0.30
CA MET A 351 3.23 -18.92 -0.36
C MET A 351 3.05 -18.01 -1.59
N ARG A 352 3.99 -17.09 -1.88
CA ARG A 352 3.95 -16.26 -3.11
C ARG A 352 4.04 -17.08 -4.40
N GLN A 353 4.60 -18.29 -4.35
CA GLN A 353 4.59 -19.28 -5.44
C GLN A 353 3.33 -20.16 -5.47
N ASN A 354 2.29 -19.85 -4.68
CA ASN A 354 1.06 -20.64 -4.48
C ASN A 354 1.29 -22.07 -3.96
N LYS A 355 2.44 -22.34 -3.33
CA LYS A 355 2.83 -23.64 -2.76
C LYS A 355 2.51 -23.70 -1.25
N PHE A 356 1.24 -23.56 -0.91
CA PHE A 356 0.78 -23.45 0.48
C PHE A 356 1.17 -24.65 1.36
N GLU A 357 1.17 -25.87 0.84
CA GLU A 357 1.61 -27.07 1.58
C GLU A 357 3.11 -27.09 1.91
N GLU A 358 3.97 -26.50 1.06
CA GLU A 358 5.37 -26.28 1.41
C GLU A 358 5.50 -25.14 2.42
N ALA A 359 4.79 -24.03 2.19
CA ALA A 359 4.81 -22.85 3.05
C ALA A 359 4.45 -23.18 4.51
N LYS A 360 3.38 -23.95 4.72
CA LYS A 360 2.95 -24.43 6.04
C LYS A 360 4.04 -25.23 6.74
N LYS A 361 4.73 -26.14 6.05
CA LYS A 361 5.78 -26.98 6.66
C LYS A 361 6.96 -26.15 7.17
N TYR A 362 7.40 -25.16 6.40
CA TYR A 362 8.47 -24.26 6.83
C TYR A 362 8.04 -23.41 8.04
N LEU A 363 6.84 -22.83 8.01
CA LEU A 363 6.34 -22.01 9.13
C LEU A 363 6.03 -22.83 10.38
N GLU A 364 5.49 -24.05 10.26
CA GLU A 364 5.33 -24.99 11.37
C GLU A 364 6.66 -25.41 11.98
N LYS A 365 7.76 -25.42 11.20
CA LYS A 365 9.10 -25.59 11.74
C LYS A 365 9.55 -24.34 12.49
N ALA A 366 9.41 -23.16 11.89
CA ALA A 366 9.82 -21.88 12.49
C ALA A 366 9.18 -21.63 13.88
N VAL A 367 7.85 -21.83 14.03
CA VAL A 367 7.16 -21.63 15.33
C VAL A 367 7.52 -22.67 16.39
N LYS A 368 8.07 -23.83 16.00
CA LYS A 368 8.62 -24.85 16.92
C LYS A 368 10.07 -24.54 17.32
N LEU A 369 10.84 -23.94 16.42
CA LEU A 369 12.23 -23.54 16.65
C LEU A 369 12.33 -22.31 17.55
N ASP A 370 11.43 -21.33 17.38
CA ASP A 370 11.33 -20.15 18.25
C ASP A 370 9.87 -19.86 18.59
N ASP A 371 9.42 -20.40 19.73
CA ASP A 371 8.05 -20.21 20.22
C ASP A 371 7.78 -18.79 20.75
N LYS A 372 8.81 -17.94 20.87
CA LYS A 372 8.74 -16.55 21.36
C LYS A 372 8.80 -15.51 20.24
N ASN A 373 9.07 -15.92 19.01
CA ASN A 373 9.02 -15.03 17.85
C ASN A 373 7.56 -14.73 17.45
N TYR A 374 7.06 -13.55 17.83
CA TYR A 374 5.70 -13.13 17.49
C TYR A 374 5.46 -13.04 15.97
N LEU A 375 6.47 -12.68 15.17
CA LEU A 375 6.35 -12.64 13.71
C LEU A 375 6.20 -14.04 13.12
N ALA A 376 6.89 -15.06 13.66
CA ALA A 376 6.72 -16.44 13.18
C ALA A 376 5.27 -16.93 13.41
N HIS A 377 4.69 -16.65 14.58
CA HIS A 377 3.29 -16.97 14.88
C HIS A 377 2.29 -16.20 14.00
N TYR A 378 2.53 -14.90 13.78
CA TYR A 378 1.71 -14.08 12.87
C TYR A 378 1.80 -14.59 11.43
N GLN A 379 3.01 -14.83 10.91
CA GLN A 379 3.22 -15.26 9.53
C GLN A 379 2.68 -16.67 9.26
N TYR A 380 2.71 -17.58 10.26
CA TYR A 380 2.01 -18.86 10.16
C TYR A 380 0.49 -18.67 10.00
N ALA A 381 -0.13 -17.82 10.83
CA ALA A 381 -1.55 -17.48 10.67
C ALA A 381 -1.85 -16.77 9.34
N TYR A 382 -0.96 -15.91 8.86
CA TYR A 382 -1.09 -15.21 7.58
C TYR A 382 -1.11 -16.18 6.40
N VAL A 383 -0.16 -17.13 6.35
CA VAL A 383 -0.12 -18.15 5.28
C VAL A 383 -1.35 -19.06 5.32
N LEU A 384 -1.79 -19.51 6.50
CA LEU A 384 -3.05 -20.26 6.64
C LEU A 384 -4.26 -19.45 6.15
N SER A 385 -4.29 -18.14 6.43
CA SER A 385 -5.35 -17.24 5.95
C SER A 385 -5.30 -17.07 4.42
N ARG A 386 -4.11 -16.96 3.82
CA ARG A 386 -3.95 -16.83 2.36
C ARG A 386 -4.24 -18.13 1.60
N GLU A 387 -4.05 -19.30 2.21
CA GLU A 387 -4.40 -20.60 1.62
C GLU A 387 -5.91 -20.73 1.33
N GLY A 388 -6.76 -20.18 2.20
CA GLY A 388 -8.22 -20.17 2.01
C GLY A 388 -8.73 -19.02 1.13
N MET A 389 -7.88 -18.35 0.35
CA MET A 389 -8.26 -17.26 -0.56
C MET A 389 -8.14 -17.65 -2.03
N THR A 390 -8.97 -17.01 -2.86
CA THR A 390 -8.75 -16.94 -4.31
C THR A 390 -7.60 -15.98 -4.65
N GLU A 391 -7.09 -16.06 -5.87
CA GLU A 391 -6.08 -15.12 -6.41
C GLU A 391 -6.52 -13.64 -6.35
N TYR A 392 -7.84 -13.39 -6.33
CA TYR A 392 -8.45 -12.07 -6.20
C TYR A 392 -8.63 -11.61 -4.73
N GLY A 393 -8.15 -12.38 -3.76
CA GLY A 393 -8.21 -12.04 -2.33
C GLY A 393 -9.55 -12.31 -1.65
N PHE A 394 -10.47 -13.03 -2.30
CA PHE A 394 -11.75 -13.43 -1.67
C PHE A 394 -11.59 -14.76 -0.94
N ALA A 395 -11.98 -14.82 0.33
CA ALA A 395 -12.15 -16.08 1.06
C ALA A 395 -13.62 -16.51 1.02
N SER A 396 -13.90 -17.73 0.56
CA SER A 396 -15.25 -18.33 0.58
C SER A 396 -15.63 -18.89 1.95
N GLY A 397 -14.62 -19.20 2.77
CA GLY A 397 -14.75 -19.70 4.14
C GLY A 397 -13.40 -20.23 4.63
N TYR A 398 -13.28 -20.44 5.94
CA TYR A 398 -12.14 -21.16 6.53
C TYR A 398 -12.62 -22.41 7.25
N GLU A 399 -11.84 -23.48 7.16
CA GLU A 399 -12.11 -24.71 7.91
C GLU A 399 -12.00 -24.46 9.43
N VAL A 400 -12.75 -25.22 10.24
CA VAL A 400 -12.82 -25.02 11.69
C VAL A 400 -11.44 -25.20 12.34
N GLU A 401 -10.72 -26.24 11.95
CA GLU A 401 -9.37 -26.54 12.48
C GLU A 401 -8.32 -25.53 12.00
N GLN A 402 -8.40 -25.08 10.74
CA GLN A 402 -7.54 -24.02 10.20
C GLN A 402 -7.78 -22.69 10.96
N THR A 403 -9.05 -22.35 11.19
CA THR A 403 -9.49 -21.20 12.00
C THR A 403 -8.94 -21.26 13.42
N ARG A 404 -9.03 -22.42 14.07
CA ARG A 404 -8.49 -22.64 15.42
C ARG A 404 -6.99 -22.38 15.47
N LYS A 405 -6.22 -22.99 14.56
CA LYS A 405 -4.76 -22.78 14.45
C LYS A 405 -4.38 -21.32 14.22
N MET A 406 -5.11 -20.62 13.34
CA MET A 406 -4.89 -19.18 13.10
C MET A 406 -5.17 -18.34 14.35
N ARG A 407 -6.31 -18.53 15.01
CA ARG A 407 -6.69 -17.80 16.23
C ARG A 407 -5.70 -18.06 17.38
N GLU A 408 -5.24 -19.28 17.57
CA GLU A 408 -4.24 -19.64 18.59
C GLU A 408 -2.89 -18.97 18.32
N SER A 409 -2.39 -19.05 17.09
CA SER A 409 -1.12 -18.42 16.68
C SER A 409 -1.19 -16.90 16.83
N LEU A 410 -2.30 -16.26 16.43
CA LEU A 410 -2.51 -14.82 16.60
C LEU A 410 -2.63 -14.42 18.07
N LYS A 411 -3.33 -15.20 18.91
CA LYS A 411 -3.40 -14.95 20.36
C LYS A 411 -2.01 -15.06 21.01
N LYS A 412 -1.16 -15.99 20.57
CA LYS A 412 0.26 -16.08 20.97
C LYS A 412 1.07 -14.88 20.46
N ALA A 413 0.90 -14.46 19.21
CA ALA A 413 1.58 -13.28 18.64
C ALA A 413 1.24 -11.99 19.40
N ILE A 414 -0.05 -11.76 19.68
CA ILE A 414 -0.56 -10.63 20.49
C ILE A 414 -0.01 -10.66 21.91
N ALA A 415 0.11 -11.84 22.54
CA ALA A 415 0.67 -11.97 23.88
C ALA A 415 2.20 -11.70 23.92
N LEU A 416 2.92 -12.03 22.85
CA LEU A 416 4.36 -11.80 22.71
C LEU A 416 4.71 -10.36 22.32
N ASN A 417 3.91 -9.74 21.45
CA ASN A 417 4.03 -8.32 21.09
C ASN A 417 2.63 -7.66 20.97
N PRO A 418 2.10 -7.07 22.06
CA PRO A 418 0.79 -6.44 22.06
C PRO A 418 0.72 -5.13 21.25
N ASN A 419 1.87 -4.60 20.78
CA ASN A 419 1.95 -3.39 19.97
C ASN A 419 1.93 -3.67 18.47
N PHE A 420 1.95 -4.93 18.03
CA PHE A 420 1.95 -5.28 16.61
C PHE A 420 0.52 -5.28 16.04
N ALA A 421 0.16 -4.20 15.35
CA ALA A 421 -1.21 -3.92 14.94
C ALA A 421 -1.82 -4.99 14.01
N GLU A 422 -1.04 -5.57 13.10
CA GLU A 422 -1.55 -6.53 12.11
C GLU A 422 -2.05 -7.86 12.69
N SER A 423 -1.57 -8.27 13.87
CA SER A 423 -2.12 -9.48 14.51
C SER A 423 -3.59 -9.29 14.93
N TYR A 424 -3.99 -8.06 15.28
CA TYR A 424 -5.39 -7.72 15.55
C TYR A 424 -6.21 -7.63 14.27
N ASN A 425 -5.66 -7.02 13.21
CA ASN A 425 -6.32 -6.90 11.91
C ASN A 425 -6.60 -8.28 11.29
N LEU A 426 -5.60 -9.17 11.29
CA LEU A 426 -5.75 -10.52 10.76
C LEU A 426 -6.74 -11.37 11.57
N TYR A 427 -6.74 -11.24 12.91
CA TYR A 427 -7.77 -11.89 13.74
C TYR A 427 -9.17 -11.42 13.35
N ALA A 428 -9.35 -10.11 13.24
CA ALA A 428 -10.63 -9.51 12.89
C ALA A 428 -11.09 -9.88 11.47
N PHE A 429 -10.16 -10.04 10.54
CA PHE A 429 -10.45 -10.55 9.20
C PHE A 429 -10.90 -12.02 9.21
N ILE A 430 -10.26 -12.90 9.99
CA ILE A 430 -10.70 -14.30 10.14
C ILE A 430 -12.12 -14.36 10.74
N SER A 431 -12.41 -13.53 11.73
CA SER A 431 -13.75 -13.36 12.32
C SER A 431 -14.80 -12.89 11.29
N TYR A 432 -14.44 -11.92 10.42
CA TYR A 432 -15.30 -11.47 9.32
C TYR A 432 -15.61 -12.58 8.29
N VAL A 433 -14.62 -13.41 7.93
CA VAL A 433 -14.79 -14.52 6.97
C VAL A 433 -15.65 -15.64 7.58
N ARG A 434 -15.41 -16.00 8.83
CA ARG A 434 -16.19 -17.03 9.55
C ARG A 434 -17.57 -16.58 10.00
N ASN A 435 -17.83 -15.26 10.03
CA ASN A 435 -19.00 -14.64 10.67
C ASN A 435 -19.14 -15.03 12.16
N GLU A 436 -18.01 -15.04 12.88
CA GLU A 436 -17.88 -15.48 14.27
C GLU A 436 -17.11 -14.45 15.08
N GLU A 437 -17.33 -14.38 16.40
CA GLU A 437 -16.53 -13.55 17.33
C GLU A 437 -16.50 -12.04 16.95
N ILE A 438 -17.51 -11.56 16.21
CA ILE A 438 -17.56 -10.23 15.58
C ILE A 438 -17.32 -9.08 16.58
N ASP A 439 -17.90 -9.16 17.78
CA ASP A 439 -17.71 -8.14 18.81
C ASP A 439 -16.30 -8.18 19.45
N GLU A 440 -15.68 -9.35 19.57
CA GLU A 440 -14.26 -9.47 19.99
C GLU A 440 -13.34 -8.86 18.91
N ALA A 441 -13.62 -9.14 17.64
CA ALA A 441 -12.91 -8.61 16.48
C ALA A 441 -12.97 -7.07 16.38
N ILE A 442 -14.14 -6.46 16.62
CA ILE A 442 -14.28 -5.00 16.72
C ILE A 442 -13.43 -4.46 17.88
N GLY A 443 -13.41 -5.16 19.03
CA GLY A 443 -12.56 -4.83 20.16
C GLY A 443 -11.05 -4.92 19.86
N TYR A 444 -10.62 -5.88 19.05
CA TYR A 444 -9.23 -5.98 18.58
C TYR A 444 -8.87 -4.88 17.58
N LEU A 445 -9.74 -4.54 16.62
CA LEU A 445 -9.50 -3.41 15.71
C LEU A 445 -9.44 -2.07 16.43
N ALA A 446 -10.18 -1.88 17.53
CA ALA A 446 -10.04 -0.69 18.37
C ALA A 446 -8.62 -0.56 18.98
N LYS A 447 -7.92 -1.68 19.22
CA LYS A 447 -6.49 -1.67 19.60
C LYS A 447 -5.59 -1.37 18.40
N ALA A 448 -5.85 -1.99 17.24
CA ALA A 448 -5.10 -1.74 16.00
C ALA A 448 -5.14 -0.25 15.61
N ILE A 449 -6.33 0.36 15.62
CA ILE A 449 -6.54 1.80 15.36
C ILE A 449 -5.87 2.69 16.42
N LYS A 450 -5.69 2.22 17.66
CA LYS A 450 -4.92 2.97 18.66
C LYS A 450 -3.41 2.91 18.41
N LEU A 451 -2.92 1.86 17.75
CA LEU A 451 -1.50 1.62 17.46
C LEU A 451 -1.05 2.24 16.12
N ALA A 452 -1.93 2.25 15.12
CA ALA A 452 -1.73 2.95 13.85
C ALA A 452 -3.03 3.69 13.46
N PRO A 453 -3.34 4.83 14.12
CA PRO A 453 -4.57 5.60 13.86
C PRO A 453 -4.68 6.13 12.44
N GLY A 454 -3.57 6.19 11.70
CA GLY A 454 -3.55 6.55 10.30
C GLY A 454 -3.97 5.42 9.34
N ASN A 455 -3.96 4.15 9.76
CA ASN A 455 -4.27 3.02 8.90
C ASN A 455 -5.79 2.86 8.68
N GLN A 456 -6.28 3.41 7.57
CA GLN A 456 -7.71 3.38 7.23
C GLN A 456 -8.22 2.00 6.80
N TRP A 457 -7.36 1.03 6.50
CA TRP A 457 -7.81 -0.35 6.24
C TRP A 457 -8.43 -0.97 7.49
N TYR A 458 -7.97 -0.60 8.69
CA TYR A 458 -8.60 -1.04 9.94
C TYR A 458 -10.01 -0.45 10.10
N LEU A 459 -10.24 0.79 9.66
CA LEU A 459 -11.59 1.39 9.65
C LEU A 459 -12.51 0.66 8.69
N MET A 460 -12.04 0.27 7.49
CA MET A 460 -12.83 -0.57 6.59
C MET A 460 -13.15 -1.94 7.17
N ARG A 461 -12.19 -2.58 7.84
CA ARG A 461 -12.44 -3.86 8.53
C ARG A 461 -13.52 -3.72 9.63
N VAL A 462 -13.55 -2.59 10.34
CA VAL A 462 -14.66 -2.30 11.28
C VAL A 462 -16.00 -2.12 10.55
N ALA A 463 -16.03 -1.44 9.41
CA ALA A 463 -17.25 -1.28 8.61
C ALA A 463 -17.79 -2.62 8.09
N GLU A 464 -16.92 -3.52 7.65
CA GLU A 464 -17.24 -4.90 7.25
C GLU A 464 -17.80 -5.74 8.40
N LEU A 465 -17.26 -5.62 9.61
CA LEU A 465 -17.76 -6.33 10.79
C LEU A 465 -19.14 -5.79 11.23
N TYR A 466 -19.37 -4.47 11.14
CA TYR A 466 -20.72 -3.93 11.31
C TYR A 466 -21.69 -4.41 10.23
N LEU A 467 -21.23 -4.57 8.98
CA LEU A 467 -22.04 -5.14 7.90
C LEU A 467 -22.42 -6.61 8.19
N ARG A 468 -21.49 -7.43 8.70
CA ARG A 468 -21.77 -8.80 9.17
C ARG A 468 -22.76 -8.86 10.33
N LYS A 469 -22.74 -7.84 11.18
CA LYS A 469 -23.68 -7.65 12.31
C LYS A 469 -25.02 -7.00 11.90
N GLU A 470 -25.23 -6.77 10.61
CA GLU A 470 -26.40 -6.06 10.05
C GLU A 470 -26.59 -4.61 10.57
N ASP A 471 -25.56 -4.04 11.20
CA ASP A 471 -25.53 -2.62 11.60
C ASP A 471 -25.14 -1.75 10.41
N PHE A 472 -26.07 -1.68 9.45
CA PHE A 472 -25.92 -0.90 8.23
C PHE A 472 -25.69 0.60 8.49
N SER A 473 -26.07 1.10 9.67
CA SER A 473 -25.91 2.51 10.06
C SER A 473 -24.45 2.83 10.37
N ASN A 474 -23.84 2.07 11.28
CA ASN A 474 -22.42 2.26 11.61
C ASN A 474 -21.50 1.84 10.46
N ALA A 475 -21.82 0.74 9.75
CA ALA A 475 -21.08 0.33 8.56
C ALA A 475 -21.03 1.44 7.50
N ARG A 476 -22.19 2.03 7.16
CA ARG A 476 -22.29 3.12 6.18
C ARG A 476 -21.52 4.35 6.61
N LYS A 477 -21.67 4.78 7.87
CA LYS A 477 -20.99 5.97 8.41
C LYS A 477 -19.47 5.86 8.30
N ILE A 478 -18.91 4.69 8.60
CA ILE A 478 -17.46 4.46 8.53
C ILE A 478 -17.00 4.36 7.07
N ALA A 479 -17.70 3.58 6.23
CA ALA A 479 -17.37 3.47 4.81
C ALA A 479 -17.46 4.82 4.07
N GLN A 480 -18.45 5.66 4.39
CA GLN A 480 -18.53 7.03 3.85
C GLN A 480 -17.36 7.92 4.28
N LYS A 481 -16.93 7.82 5.54
CA LYS A 481 -15.73 8.53 6.01
C LYS A 481 -14.50 8.08 5.22
N VAL A 482 -14.26 6.77 5.12
CA VAL A 482 -13.10 6.25 4.37
C VAL A 482 -13.20 6.60 2.88
N PHE A 483 -14.37 6.55 2.25
CA PHE A 483 -14.53 6.98 0.85
C PHE A 483 -14.10 8.44 0.64
N GLN A 484 -14.46 9.35 1.56
CA GLN A 484 -14.05 10.75 1.54
C GLN A 484 -12.57 10.95 1.84
N THR A 485 -11.98 10.10 2.70
CA THR A 485 -10.61 10.24 3.20
C THR A 485 -9.66 9.14 2.72
N ALA A 486 -9.94 8.40 1.65
CA ALA A 486 -9.06 7.32 1.21
C ALA A 486 -7.74 7.88 0.63
N PRO A 487 -6.56 7.36 1.04
CA PRO A 487 -5.26 7.82 0.55
C PRO A 487 -4.95 7.35 -0.88
N ASP A 488 -5.59 6.27 -1.32
CA ASP A 488 -5.39 5.59 -2.59
C ASP A 488 -6.72 5.15 -3.23
N ASP A 489 -6.70 4.90 -4.54
CA ASP A 489 -7.87 4.49 -5.33
C ASP A 489 -8.46 3.16 -4.88
N ARG A 490 -7.61 2.19 -4.51
CA ARG A 490 -8.03 0.84 -4.14
C ARG A 490 -8.89 0.89 -2.88
N LEU A 491 -8.47 1.64 -1.86
CA LEU A 491 -9.24 1.86 -0.64
C LEU A 491 -10.51 2.69 -0.90
N ARG A 492 -10.45 3.70 -1.77
CA ARG A 492 -11.62 4.52 -2.13
C ARG A 492 -12.70 3.69 -2.83
N LEU A 493 -12.30 2.90 -3.82
CA LEU A 493 -13.17 1.98 -4.55
C LEU A 493 -13.75 0.92 -3.62
N TYR A 494 -12.92 0.36 -2.73
CA TYR A 494 -13.37 -0.62 -1.73
C TYR A 494 -14.47 -0.04 -0.82
N ALA A 495 -14.28 1.16 -0.29
CA ALA A 495 -15.29 1.87 0.51
C ALA A 495 -16.57 2.17 -0.29
N SER A 496 -16.45 2.60 -1.55
CA SER A 496 -17.59 2.80 -2.47
C SER A 496 -18.41 1.52 -2.66
N ASN A 497 -17.73 0.40 -2.91
CA ASN A 497 -18.35 -0.92 -3.09
C ASN A 497 -19.07 -1.36 -1.82
N THR A 498 -18.49 -1.15 -0.62
CA THR A 498 -19.17 -1.41 0.66
C THR A 498 -20.45 -0.57 0.81
N ILE A 499 -20.43 0.73 0.45
CA ILE A 499 -21.63 1.59 0.50
C ILE A 499 -22.72 1.08 -0.46
N ASN A 500 -22.34 0.66 -1.67
CA ASN A 500 -23.26 0.09 -2.65
C ASN A 500 -23.85 -1.25 -2.19
N GLN A 501 -23.04 -2.10 -1.56
CA GLN A 501 -23.49 -3.35 -0.95
C GLN A 501 -24.52 -3.10 0.18
N ILE A 502 -24.26 -2.11 1.06
CA ILE A 502 -25.21 -1.70 2.11
C ILE A 502 -26.53 -1.21 1.48
N ASN A 503 -26.48 -0.36 0.45
CA ASN A 503 -27.67 0.10 -0.28
C ASN A 503 -28.50 -1.08 -0.82
N SER A 504 -27.83 -2.07 -1.42
CA SER A 504 -28.46 -3.25 -2.00
C SER A 504 -29.17 -4.10 -0.93
N TYR A 505 -28.48 -4.44 0.16
CA TYR A 505 -29.09 -5.21 1.26
C TYR A 505 -30.27 -4.49 1.91
N GLN A 506 -30.17 -3.19 2.18
CA GLN A 506 -31.28 -2.45 2.76
C GLN A 506 -32.50 -2.39 1.81
N ALA A 507 -32.29 -2.23 0.51
CA ALA A 507 -33.37 -2.30 -0.48
C ALA A 507 -34.01 -3.71 -0.54
N GLN A 508 -33.22 -4.78 -0.46
CA GLN A 508 -33.72 -6.16 -0.38
C GLN A 508 -34.56 -6.39 0.88
N LEU A 509 -34.09 -5.95 2.05
CA LEU A 509 -34.83 -6.07 3.31
C LEU A 509 -36.15 -5.29 3.31
N GLU A 510 -36.18 -4.08 2.74
CA GLU A 510 -37.42 -3.33 2.57
C GLU A 510 -38.36 -4.01 1.55
N ASN A 511 -37.86 -4.59 0.46
CA ASN A 511 -38.68 -5.37 -0.46
C ASN A 511 -39.30 -6.60 0.24
N ILE A 512 -38.55 -7.30 1.10
CA ILE A 512 -39.03 -8.44 1.88
C ILE A 512 -40.10 -8.00 2.90
N LYS A 513 -39.91 -6.89 3.61
CA LYS A 513 -40.93 -6.34 4.54
C LYS A 513 -42.23 -5.94 3.83
N ASN A 514 -42.11 -5.39 2.63
CA ASN A 514 -43.25 -4.95 1.82
C ASN A 514 -43.88 -6.10 1.01
N PHE A 515 -43.30 -7.30 1.02
CA PHE A 515 -43.86 -8.49 0.41
C PHE A 515 -45.12 -8.95 1.17
N ARG A 516 -46.29 -8.63 0.62
CA ARG A 516 -47.54 -9.24 1.06
C ARG A 516 -47.68 -10.60 0.37
N PRO A 517 -47.78 -11.72 1.10
CA PRO A 517 -48.11 -12.99 0.48
C PRO A 517 -49.45 -12.87 -0.25
N ARG A 518 -49.53 -13.36 -1.49
CA ARG A 518 -50.83 -13.60 -2.12
C ARG A 518 -51.58 -14.61 -1.27
N GLN A 519 -52.90 -14.44 -1.15
CA GLN A 519 -53.76 -15.36 -0.38
C GLN A 519 -53.49 -16.81 -0.79
N GLU A 520 -53.43 -17.68 0.21
CA GLU A 520 -53.11 -19.10 0.09
C GLU A 520 -53.99 -19.79 -0.95
N THR A 521 -53.44 -20.04 -2.14
CA THR A 521 -54.01 -21.02 -3.06
C THR A 521 -53.64 -22.40 -2.56
N TYR A 522 -54.58 -23.02 -1.83
CA TYR A 522 -54.63 -24.42 -1.38
C TYR A 522 -53.41 -25.28 -1.75
N VAL A 523 -52.60 -25.59 -0.73
CA VAL A 523 -51.64 -26.70 -0.81
C VAL A 523 -52.43 -27.98 -1.05
N THR A 524 -52.15 -28.67 -2.15
CA THR A 524 -52.66 -30.02 -2.40
C THR A 524 -51.72 -31.03 -1.73
N ASP A 525 -52.27 -32.03 -1.03
CA ASP A 525 -51.51 -33.06 -0.28
C ASP A 525 -50.75 -34.07 -1.18
N LYS A 526 -50.37 -33.68 -2.40
CA LYS A 526 -49.48 -34.47 -3.25
C LYS A 526 -48.07 -33.88 -3.21
N PRO A 527 -47.03 -34.67 -2.85
CA PRO A 527 -45.66 -34.23 -3.04
C PRO A 527 -45.41 -33.98 -4.53
N LEU A 528 -44.85 -32.81 -4.83
CA LEU A 528 -44.46 -32.42 -6.19
C LEU A 528 -43.39 -33.38 -6.71
N THR A 529 -43.51 -33.80 -7.96
CA THR A 529 -42.47 -34.55 -8.65
C THR A 529 -41.22 -33.68 -8.88
N GLU A 530 -40.06 -34.30 -9.10
CA GLU A 530 -38.82 -33.57 -9.40
C GLU A 530 -38.96 -32.66 -10.63
N GLU A 531 -39.74 -33.06 -11.64
CA GLU A 531 -40.07 -32.19 -12.79
C GLU A 531 -40.92 -30.98 -12.41
N GLU A 532 -41.90 -31.13 -11.53
CA GLU A 532 -42.74 -30.02 -11.07
C GLU A 532 -41.93 -29.05 -10.19
N ILE A 533 -41.06 -29.57 -9.32
CA ILE A 533 -40.11 -28.77 -8.54
C ILE A 533 -39.14 -28.02 -9.46
N ALA A 534 -38.60 -28.68 -10.48
CA ALA A 534 -37.71 -28.05 -11.46
C ALA A 534 -38.41 -26.91 -12.23
N ARG A 535 -39.65 -27.14 -12.70
CA ARG A 535 -40.46 -26.10 -13.39
C ARG A 535 -40.80 -24.93 -12.48
N LEU A 536 -41.15 -25.18 -11.21
CA LEU A 536 -41.45 -24.12 -10.24
C LEU A 536 -40.20 -23.30 -9.89
N ASN A 537 -39.05 -23.95 -9.72
CA ASN A 537 -37.76 -23.27 -9.51
C ASN A 537 -37.34 -22.45 -10.74
N GLU A 538 -37.51 -22.99 -11.94
CA GLU A 538 -37.26 -22.28 -13.19
C GLU A 538 -38.18 -21.06 -13.34
N GLN A 539 -39.48 -21.21 -13.08
CA GLN A 539 -40.44 -20.11 -13.10
C GLN A 539 -40.08 -19.03 -12.06
N ALA A 540 -39.79 -19.42 -10.81
CA ALA A 540 -39.39 -18.51 -9.75
C ALA A 540 -38.09 -17.75 -10.07
N MET A 541 -37.13 -18.42 -10.72
CA MET A 541 -35.92 -17.77 -11.24
C MET A 541 -36.25 -16.72 -12.31
N LEU A 542 -37.09 -17.05 -13.31
CA LEU A 542 -37.47 -16.10 -14.36
C LEU A 542 -38.30 -14.92 -13.83
N GLU A 543 -39.15 -15.15 -12.84
CA GLU A 543 -39.90 -14.11 -12.11
C GLU A 543 -38.95 -13.21 -11.30
N GLY A 544 -37.99 -13.80 -10.57
CA GLY A 544 -36.96 -13.08 -9.82
C GLY A 544 -36.11 -12.19 -10.72
N ILE A 545 -35.66 -12.70 -11.87
CA ILE A 545 -34.91 -11.91 -12.87
C ILE A 545 -35.75 -10.72 -13.35
N ASN A 546 -37.04 -10.91 -13.67
CA ASN A 546 -37.93 -9.81 -14.08
C ASN A 546 -38.05 -8.70 -13.02
N GLN A 547 -37.95 -9.02 -11.73
CA GLN A 547 -38.04 -8.04 -10.64
C GLN A 547 -36.73 -7.26 -10.42
N ILE A 548 -35.58 -7.90 -10.61
CA ILE A 548 -34.25 -7.31 -10.33
C ILE A 548 -33.58 -6.64 -11.54
N LEU A 549 -34.06 -6.89 -12.76
CA LEU A 549 -33.64 -6.14 -13.94
C LEU A 549 -33.79 -4.62 -13.67
N ARG A 550 -32.77 -3.86 -14.07
CA ARG A 550 -32.79 -2.39 -14.05
C ARG A 550 -34.09 -1.91 -14.69
N LYS A 551 -34.76 -0.86 -14.21
CA LYS A 551 -35.94 -0.29 -14.91
C LYS A 551 -35.49 0.79 -15.91
N PRO A 552 -36.01 0.83 -17.14
CA PRO A 552 -35.64 1.86 -18.11
C PRO A 552 -36.18 3.22 -17.67
N LYS A 553 -35.43 4.29 -17.93
CA LYS A 553 -35.90 5.67 -17.77
C LYS A 553 -36.87 6.06 -18.89
N SER A 554 -37.54 7.20 -18.74
CA SER A 554 -38.50 7.71 -19.73
C SER A 554 -37.89 8.05 -21.11
N ASP A 555 -36.59 8.27 -21.18
CA ASP A 555 -35.81 8.50 -22.42
C ASP A 555 -35.19 7.21 -23.00
N GLU A 556 -35.36 6.06 -22.35
CA GLU A 556 -34.70 4.80 -22.70
C GLU A 556 -35.68 3.79 -23.32
N LYS A 557 -35.18 2.99 -24.27
CA LYS A 557 -35.89 1.83 -24.84
C LYS A 557 -35.21 0.54 -24.39
N ARG A 558 -36.01 -0.53 -24.39
CA ARG A 558 -35.59 -1.88 -24.01
C ARG A 558 -36.00 -2.90 -25.06
N VAL A 559 -35.11 -3.84 -25.33
CA VAL A 559 -35.33 -4.99 -26.21
C VAL A 559 -34.74 -6.27 -25.59
N LEU A 560 -35.25 -7.43 -26.01
CA LEU A 560 -34.58 -8.71 -25.85
C LEU A 560 -33.87 -9.05 -27.16
N GLY A 561 -32.64 -9.55 -27.10
CA GLY A 561 -31.90 -9.88 -28.30
C GLY A 561 -30.61 -10.63 -28.03
N TYR A 562 -29.94 -11.01 -29.11
CA TYR A 562 -28.67 -11.70 -29.10
C TYR A 562 -27.55 -10.71 -29.41
N LEU A 563 -26.68 -10.44 -28.43
CA LEU A 563 -25.43 -9.73 -28.66
C LEU A 563 -24.51 -10.65 -29.49
N SER A 564 -24.17 -10.23 -30.71
CA SER A 564 -23.41 -11.03 -31.67
C SER A 564 -21.99 -10.50 -31.93
N LYS A 565 -21.75 -9.20 -31.72
CA LYS A 565 -20.45 -8.56 -32.01
C LYS A 565 -20.24 -7.29 -31.18
N ILE A 566 -18.99 -7.06 -30.77
CA ILE A 566 -18.53 -5.82 -30.13
C ILE A 566 -17.34 -5.31 -30.94
N GLU A 567 -17.36 -4.08 -31.44
CA GLU A 567 -16.28 -3.50 -32.26
C GLU A 567 -15.78 -2.21 -31.62
N CYS A 568 -14.55 -2.22 -31.12
CA CYS A 568 -13.90 -1.02 -30.62
C CYS A 568 -13.30 -0.23 -31.79
N VAL A 569 -13.83 0.97 -32.00
CA VAL A 569 -13.46 1.89 -33.08
C VAL A 569 -12.69 3.09 -32.50
N SER A 570 -12.11 3.93 -33.36
CA SER A 570 -11.28 5.06 -32.92
C SER A 570 -12.02 6.16 -32.13
N LYS A 571 -13.34 6.05 -31.97
CA LYS A 571 -14.21 6.93 -31.18
C LYS A 571 -15.33 6.15 -30.46
N GLY A 572 -14.96 5.10 -29.72
CA GLY A 572 -15.89 4.35 -28.87
C GLY A 572 -16.06 2.89 -29.29
N ILE A 573 -17.21 2.31 -28.93
CA ILE A 573 -17.49 0.88 -29.06
C ILE A 573 -18.86 0.71 -29.74
N GLU A 574 -18.91 -0.01 -30.87
CA GLU A 574 -20.16 -0.41 -31.53
C GLU A 574 -20.60 -1.81 -31.09
N TYR A 575 -21.89 -1.97 -30.79
CA TYR A 575 -22.51 -3.23 -30.39
C TYR A 575 -23.53 -3.66 -31.45
N SER A 576 -23.44 -4.91 -31.89
CA SER A 576 -24.41 -5.52 -32.80
C SER A 576 -25.35 -6.46 -32.04
N ILE A 577 -26.61 -6.08 -31.92
CA ILE A 577 -27.68 -6.87 -31.29
C ILE A 577 -28.63 -7.38 -32.37
N LYS A 578 -28.83 -8.69 -32.46
CA LYS A 578 -29.92 -9.28 -33.25
C LYS A 578 -31.20 -9.29 -32.43
N VAL A 579 -32.21 -8.55 -32.88
CA VAL A 579 -33.56 -8.52 -32.31
C VAL A 579 -34.50 -9.07 -33.38
N ASP A 580 -35.09 -10.23 -33.12
CA ASP A 580 -35.80 -11.03 -34.11
C ASP A 580 -34.96 -11.20 -35.40
N ASN A 581 -35.47 -10.73 -36.56
CA ASN A 581 -34.77 -10.76 -37.84
C ASN A 581 -34.07 -9.41 -38.19
N GLN A 582 -33.90 -8.49 -37.24
CA GLN A 582 -33.28 -7.18 -37.47
C GLN A 582 -31.98 -7.02 -36.69
N LEU A 583 -31.00 -6.33 -37.29
CA LEU A 583 -29.74 -5.99 -36.65
C LEU A 583 -29.80 -4.56 -36.11
N LEU A 584 -29.80 -4.44 -34.79
CA LEU A 584 -29.75 -3.18 -34.05
C LEU A 584 -28.29 -2.83 -33.76
N LYS A 585 -27.81 -1.69 -34.28
CA LYS A 585 -26.48 -1.14 -33.96
C LYS A 585 -26.59 -0.06 -32.88
N LEU A 586 -25.83 -0.23 -31.80
CA LEU A 586 -25.77 0.70 -30.67
C LEU A 586 -24.31 1.09 -30.37
N GLU A 587 -24.08 2.18 -29.63
CA GLU A 587 -22.72 2.63 -29.29
C GLU A 587 -22.52 3.07 -27.83
N SER A 588 -21.28 3.00 -27.33
CA SER A 588 -20.85 3.64 -26.07
C SER A 588 -19.47 4.29 -26.25
N GLU A 589 -19.14 5.29 -25.41
CA GLU A 589 -17.81 5.92 -25.45
C GLU A 589 -16.72 4.98 -24.94
N ASP A 590 -17.02 4.19 -23.91
CA ASP A 590 -16.15 3.19 -23.30
C ASP A 590 -16.97 2.03 -22.70
N PHE A 591 -16.30 1.10 -22.00
CA PHE A 591 -16.96 0.05 -21.21
C PHE A 591 -17.35 0.50 -19.79
N ASN A 592 -16.75 1.58 -19.25
CA ASN A 592 -16.99 2.04 -17.87
C ASN A 592 -18.39 2.64 -17.68
N SER A 593 -18.92 3.24 -18.75
CA SER A 593 -20.26 3.83 -18.82
C SER A 593 -21.38 2.79 -18.99
N LEU A 594 -21.05 1.52 -19.25
CA LEU A 594 -22.01 0.46 -19.52
C LEU A 594 -22.40 -0.30 -18.24
N PHE A 595 -23.70 -0.40 -17.95
CA PHE A 595 -24.18 -1.31 -16.90
C PHE A 595 -24.24 -2.75 -17.41
N LEU A 596 -23.27 -3.57 -17.00
CA LEU A 596 -23.14 -4.97 -17.37
C LEU A 596 -23.50 -5.89 -16.20
N MET A 597 -24.47 -6.80 -16.38
CA MET A 597 -24.86 -7.81 -15.39
C MET A 597 -25.14 -9.15 -16.07
N SER A 598 -25.01 -10.25 -15.32
CA SER A 598 -25.47 -11.58 -15.77
C SER A 598 -26.34 -12.25 -14.73
N TYR A 599 -27.43 -12.84 -15.21
CA TYR A 599 -28.31 -13.77 -14.51
C TYR A 599 -28.36 -15.14 -15.22
N ALA A 600 -27.55 -15.33 -16.26
CA ALA A 600 -27.43 -16.59 -16.99
C ALA A 600 -26.31 -17.46 -16.40
N GLN A 601 -26.60 -18.73 -16.15
CA GLN A 601 -25.64 -19.70 -15.61
C GLN A 601 -24.64 -20.21 -16.68
N ASP A 602 -24.95 -20.10 -17.97
CA ASP A 602 -24.12 -20.61 -19.09
C ASP A 602 -23.20 -19.55 -19.73
N MET A 603 -22.74 -18.58 -18.94
CA MET A 603 -21.77 -17.57 -19.39
C MET A 603 -20.42 -18.22 -19.75
N PRO A 604 -19.84 -17.93 -20.93
CA PRO A 604 -18.52 -18.44 -21.29
C PRO A 604 -17.44 -17.85 -20.37
N SER A 605 -16.56 -18.69 -19.85
CA SER A 605 -15.35 -18.24 -19.15
C SER A 605 -14.37 -17.61 -20.16
N GLY A 606 -14.22 -16.29 -20.11
CA GLY A 606 -13.30 -15.53 -20.96
C GLY A 606 -13.50 -14.02 -20.86
N GLU A 607 -12.56 -13.25 -21.41
CA GLU A 607 -12.61 -11.78 -21.41
C GLU A 607 -13.80 -11.26 -22.24
N PHE A 608 -14.58 -10.35 -21.64
CA PHE A 608 -15.63 -9.61 -22.32
C PHE A 608 -15.02 -8.33 -22.91
N GLY A 609 -14.88 -8.27 -24.24
CA GLY A 609 -14.16 -7.18 -24.89
C GLY A 609 -14.34 -7.12 -26.41
N CYS A 610 -13.49 -6.32 -27.05
CA CYS A 610 -13.53 -6.03 -28.49
C CYS A 610 -13.33 -7.29 -29.34
N GLY A 611 -14.30 -7.66 -30.17
CA GLY A 611 -14.20 -8.77 -31.11
C GLY A 611 -15.53 -9.38 -31.53
N THR A 612 -15.45 -10.37 -32.43
CA THR A 612 -16.58 -11.26 -32.74
C THR A 612 -16.74 -12.27 -31.61
N LEU A 613 -17.93 -12.34 -31.01
CA LEU A 613 -18.20 -13.27 -29.92
C LEU A 613 -18.23 -14.71 -30.43
N LYS A 614 -17.56 -15.63 -29.72
CA LYS A 614 -17.52 -17.07 -30.07
C LYS A 614 -18.89 -17.75 -30.02
N LYS A 615 -19.84 -17.19 -29.28
CA LYS A 615 -21.23 -17.63 -29.12
C LYS A 615 -22.08 -16.38 -28.93
N GLU A 616 -23.22 -16.29 -29.60
CA GLU A 616 -24.16 -15.18 -29.41
C GLU A 616 -24.81 -15.28 -28.03
N MET A 617 -24.90 -14.16 -27.31
CA MET A 617 -25.35 -14.12 -25.92
C MET A 617 -26.71 -13.44 -25.81
N PHE A 618 -27.68 -14.12 -25.19
CA PHE A 618 -29.04 -13.61 -25.04
C PHE A 618 -29.10 -12.64 -23.85
N ALA A 619 -29.63 -11.44 -24.09
CA ALA A 619 -29.62 -10.36 -23.12
C ALA A 619 -30.84 -9.45 -23.25
N VAL A 620 -31.20 -8.85 -22.12
CA VAL A 620 -31.98 -7.62 -22.08
C VAL A 620 -31.03 -6.46 -22.36
N ILE A 621 -31.34 -5.68 -23.39
CA ILE A 621 -30.57 -4.50 -23.79
C ILE A 621 -31.39 -3.25 -23.50
N THR A 622 -30.81 -2.29 -22.80
CA THR A 622 -31.40 -0.95 -22.60
C THR A 622 -30.55 0.10 -23.30
N PHE A 623 -31.16 1.00 -24.06
CA PHE A 623 -30.46 2.02 -24.86
C PHE A 623 -31.25 3.33 -24.97
N ARG A 624 -30.57 4.46 -25.17
CA ARG A 624 -31.20 5.75 -25.48
C ARG A 624 -31.28 5.95 -27.00
N PRO A 625 -32.48 6.08 -27.60
CA PRO A 625 -32.60 6.24 -29.04
C PRO A 625 -32.04 7.57 -29.55
N THR A 626 -31.37 7.57 -30.70
CA THR A 626 -30.94 8.81 -31.38
C THR A 626 -31.86 9.14 -32.56
N ALA A 627 -31.85 10.39 -33.01
CA ALA A 627 -32.72 10.88 -34.09
C ALA A 627 -32.37 10.34 -35.49
N ASN A 628 -31.23 9.66 -35.67
CA ASN A 628 -30.71 9.25 -36.98
C ASN A 628 -30.68 7.73 -37.18
N ALA A 629 -31.84 7.09 -37.01
CA ALA A 629 -32.04 5.64 -36.99
C ALA A 629 -31.66 4.87 -38.29
N LYS A 630 -31.14 5.53 -39.33
CA LYS A 630 -30.74 4.90 -40.60
C LYS A 630 -29.38 4.19 -40.55
N THR A 631 -28.50 4.57 -39.61
CA THR A 631 -27.16 3.96 -39.46
C THR A 631 -26.84 3.54 -38.03
N LYS A 632 -27.41 4.22 -37.02
CA LYS A 632 -27.23 3.91 -35.60
C LYS A 632 -28.57 4.05 -34.87
N ALA A 633 -28.88 3.13 -33.96
CA ALA A 633 -30.17 3.13 -33.27
C ALA A 633 -30.16 3.88 -31.92
N GLY A 634 -28.99 4.03 -31.29
CA GLY A 634 -28.88 4.75 -30.02
C GLY A 634 -27.62 4.44 -29.20
N ASP A 635 -27.48 5.13 -28.07
CA ASP A 635 -26.41 4.90 -27.09
C ASP A 635 -26.81 3.71 -26.20
N ILE A 636 -25.96 2.69 -26.06
CA ILE A 636 -26.25 1.56 -25.17
C ILE A 636 -26.03 1.97 -23.70
N ILE A 637 -26.94 1.54 -22.82
CA ILE A 637 -26.94 1.88 -21.39
C ILE A 637 -26.78 0.64 -20.51
N SER A 638 -27.43 -0.48 -20.86
CA SER A 638 -27.22 -1.75 -20.16
C SER A 638 -27.22 -2.97 -21.09
N ILE A 639 -26.45 -3.97 -20.68
CA ILE A 639 -26.51 -5.36 -21.17
C ILE A 639 -26.70 -6.25 -19.93
N GLU A 640 -27.86 -6.88 -19.83
CA GLU A 640 -28.24 -7.75 -18.72
C GLU A 640 -28.49 -9.16 -19.29
N PHE A 641 -27.50 -10.06 -19.17
CA PHE A 641 -27.58 -11.42 -19.71
C PHE A 641 -28.61 -12.26 -18.95
N VAL A 642 -29.47 -12.98 -19.68
CA VAL A 642 -30.59 -13.72 -19.12
C VAL A 642 -30.71 -15.11 -19.76
N PRO A 643 -31.31 -16.10 -19.07
CA PRO A 643 -31.61 -17.42 -19.64
C PRO A 643 -32.37 -17.32 -20.97
N LYS A 644 -32.11 -18.23 -21.92
CA LYS A 644 -32.67 -18.17 -23.29
C LYS A 644 -34.20 -18.24 -23.36
N ASN A 645 -34.85 -18.81 -22.35
CA ASN A 645 -36.29 -18.86 -22.21
C ASN A 645 -36.90 -17.65 -21.50
N PHE A 646 -36.08 -16.69 -21.06
CA PHE A 646 -36.53 -15.46 -20.42
C PHE A 646 -37.44 -14.64 -21.34
N LYS A 647 -38.52 -14.13 -20.76
CA LYS A 647 -39.46 -13.20 -21.38
C LYS A 647 -39.82 -12.13 -20.36
N PHE A 648 -40.12 -10.93 -20.85
CA PHE A 648 -40.71 -9.90 -19.99
C PHE A 648 -42.10 -10.37 -19.53
N LEU A 649 -42.30 -10.37 -18.21
CA LEU A 649 -43.62 -10.55 -17.62
C LEU A 649 -44.39 -9.22 -17.71
N LYS A 650 -45.72 -9.32 -17.88
CA LYS A 650 -46.62 -8.16 -17.99
C LYS A 650 -47.05 -7.64 -16.64
#